data_AF-A0A1H6KCF2-F1
#
_entry.id   AF-A0A1H6KCF2-F1
#
_cell.length_a   1.000
_cell.length_b   1.000
_cell.length_c   1.000
_cell.angle_alpha   90.00
_cell.angle_beta   90.00
_cell.angle_gamma   90.00
#
_symmetry.space_group_name_H-M   'P 1'
#
loop_
_entity.id
_entity.type
_entity.pdbx_description
1 polymer ?
#
loop_
_entity_poly.entity_id
_entity_poly.type
_entity_poly.pdbx_seq_one_letter_code
_entity_poly.pdbx_strand_id
1 'polypeptide(L)'
;MTALARSIFKNILLILNILIFNNILSQTVPQNIDKKSDIRDSVSLRKDTVTAKKDTIIPKEELEDVVKTKAEYRSSSSISNKQTSLNKNAQIIYQDMQIDADYIRIDWETGKIYARGEQDDKGKIIKPAIATQGGKKYEYNEVIYNYKTKQAIAFNARTEESEGVIVAEKTKKYNDSVFFMRKAIYTTDDYFIKKKDTLPDYHMSAPNIKLIKGKNSSQLVTGPIQLYIEQVPTPLVMPFAILPFSDKRSAGILIPSFGERQDVGFFLNGLGYYQPIGDHFDLKILSDFYTKGSWNLKPELNYLKKYRYSGNFAADYGYTVRGIKGLDDYSRTKTFRIAWRHSQDSKANPYFTFNASVDIVSSKFYNNTVNNNYIFNGNVLNTTQTSRINVTKRFLNLPITISASAGYNQNFATGLTDIRLPDMTVAVNQFYLFKPKTGVRTGLLENINVNTGFALSNYVTTTEDQLFKQQMWQDLKTGAKNNISLSTNTTLAKFFTFSLSANADNVLTTKTLEKSFNPVTNGIDNVYNNGIAAYSTFSTSASLQTILYGQKNFGKKSPIVAIRHMMTPSFSFTYSPDFGARSWGYYRDYANARGEITPYSIFEGGIYGAPSTGLTQSLGFNIANNIEMKVKSKSDSTGVKKVKIFENLNVSGGYNFAAEKYKWSVFSVNAQSSFFDSKLNVNSSLTIEPYQIVFADGSDTGIRTENFGHFSLQGFNLQLSYPMSDAIFGKKEELSKKYKKKGEIRNENYYFDDDNYAHYIPTWTLNVNANYAYTKGLSRLGTKVATVGLDGSIKLTPYWNINGSTNYDIVNKTLAYTRLGFSRDQRSFTITFNWVPFGQYKVYDFFIGIKANILKDAVKYKERSFTQPNSTF
;
A
#
# COMPACT_ATOMS: atom_id res chain seq x y z
N MET A 1 42.34 6.79 20.76
CA MET A 1 42.03 7.16 19.36
C MET A 1 42.12 8.68 19.22
N THR A 2 43.04 9.19 18.40
CA THR A 2 43.31 10.64 18.24
C THR A 2 42.18 11.34 17.49
N ALA A 3 42.04 12.66 17.68
CA ALA A 3 41.01 13.49 17.04
C ALA A 3 41.02 13.40 15.49
N LEU A 4 42.20 13.16 14.91
CA LEU A 4 42.37 12.91 13.48
C LEU A 4 41.65 11.64 13.01
N ALA A 5 41.71 10.55 13.80
CA ALA A 5 41.03 9.29 13.50
C ALA A 5 39.49 9.42 13.55
N ARG A 6 38.95 10.28 14.44
CA ARG A 6 37.50 10.58 14.50
C ARG A 6 37.00 11.41 13.30
N SER A 7 37.82 12.32 12.81
CA SER A 7 37.52 13.12 11.60
C SER A 7 37.55 12.24 10.34
N ILE A 8 38.56 11.38 10.23
CA ILE A 8 38.70 10.42 9.13
C ILE A 8 37.51 9.43 9.12
N PHE A 9 37.03 8.94 10.27
CA PHE A 9 35.87 8.03 10.31
C PHE A 9 34.55 8.70 9.89
N LYS A 10 34.33 9.97 10.25
CA LYS A 10 33.15 10.75 9.81
C LYS A 10 33.16 11.01 8.31
N ASN A 11 34.34 11.31 7.75
CA ASN A 11 34.49 11.55 6.31
C ASN A 11 34.48 10.26 5.51
N ILE A 12 34.96 9.14 6.05
CA ILE A 12 34.87 7.82 5.42
C ILE A 12 33.41 7.43 5.21
N LEU A 13 32.50 7.68 6.16
CA LEU A 13 31.07 7.38 5.98
C LEU A 13 30.45 8.24 4.86
N LEU A 14 30.83 9.51 4.75
CA LEU A 14 30.35 10.42 3.71
C LEU A 14 30.92 10.04 2.33
N ILE A 15 32.20 9.69 2.28
CA ILE A 15 32.91 9.22 1.07
C ILE A 15 32.40 7.84 0.64
N LEU A 16 32.07 6.95 1.58
CA LEU A 16 31.42 5.66 1.29
C LEU A 16 30.02 5.88 0.71
N ASN A 17 29.24 6.81 1.25
CA ASN A 17 27.93 7.16 0.68
C ASN A 17 28.05 7.72 -0.74
N ILE A 18 29.03 8.61 -0.99
CA ILE A 18 29.29 9.16 -2.33
C ILE A 18 29.80 8.08 -3.31
N LEU A 19 30.64 7.14 -2.86
CA LEU A 19 31.15 6.04 -3.68
C LEU A 19 30.09 4.98 -3.96
N ILE A 20 29.19 4.69 -3.00
CA ILE A 20 28.06 3.78 -3.19
C ILE A 20 27.04 4.42 -4.15
N PHE A 21 26.74 5.71 -4.03
CA PHE A 21 25.86 6.42 -4.97
C PHE A 21 26.46 6.51 -6.39
N ASN A 22 27.76 6.73 -6.54
CA ASN A 22 28.42 6.74 -7.86
C ASN A 22 28.48 5.34 -8.50
N ASN A 23 28.68 4.27 -7.73
CA ASN A 23 28.64 2.89 -8.26
C ASN A 23 27.24 2.44 -8.68
N ILE A 24 26.18 2.95 -8.04
CA ILE A 24 24.78 2.66 -8.44
C ILE A 24 24.40 3.41 -9.73
N LEU A 25 24.98 4.59 -9.97
CA LEU A 25 24.79 5.37 -11.21
C LEU A 25 25.70 4.90 -12.35
N SER A 26 26.87 4.34 -12.04
CA SER A 26 27.80 3.72 -12.98
C SER A 26 27.39 2.27 -13.30
N GLN A 27 26.23 2.09 -13.93
CA GLN A 27 26.02 0.91 -14.76
C GLN A 27 26.40 1.28 -16.19
N THR A 28 27.62 0.92 -16.58
CA THR A 28 28.03 0.85 -17.99
C THR A 28 27.03 -0.04 -18.74
N VAL A 29 26.19 0.60 -19.55
CA VAL A 29 25.37 -0.08 -20.54
C VAL A 29 26.31 -0.60 -21.62
N PRO A 30 26.24 -1.88 -22.03
CA PRO A 30 26.91 -2.30 -23.26
C PRO A 30 26.34 -1.47 -24.40
N GLN A 31 27.16 -0.63 -25.04
CA GLN A 31 26.77 0.03 -26.28
C GLN A 31 26.55 -1.06 -27.33
N ASN A 32 25.29 -1.34 -27.67
CA ASN A 32 24.98 -1.96 -28.96
C ASN A 32 25.31 -0.93 -30.03
N ILE A 33 26.45 -1.14 -30.68
CA ILE A 33 26.86 -0.41 -31.87
C ILE A 33 26.12 -1.04 -33.05
N ASP A 34 24.88 -0.61 -33.28
CA ASP A 34 24.27 -0.64 -34.61
C ASP A 34 24.10 0.80 -35.07
N LYS A 35 25.23 1.40 -35.44
CA LYS A 35 25.27 2.61 -36.27
C LYS A 35 24.81 2.22 -37.68
N LYS A 36 23.55 2.50 -38.03
CA LYS A 36 23.21 2.77 -39.43
C LYS A 36 23.83 4.10 -39.81
N SER A 37 24.90 4.04 -40.60
CA SER A 37 25.56 5.19 -41.21
C SER A 37 24.72 5.70 -42.38
N ASP A 38 23.88 6.71 -42.14
CA ASP A 38 23.44 7.60 -43.22
C ASP A 38 24.56 8.60 -43.48
N ILE A 39 25.41 8.25 -44.46
CA ILE A 39 26.40 9.14 -45.05
C ILE A 39 25.63 10.22 -45.82
N ARG A 40 25.58 11.43 -45.26
CA ARG A 40 25.28 12.64 -46.04
C ARG A 40 26.55 13.05 -46.75
N ASP A 41 26.66 12.66 -48.00
CA ASP A 41 27.70 13.17 -48.89
C ASP A 41 27.22 14.50 -49.49
N SER A 42 27.81 15.59 -49.03
CA SER A 42 27.58 16.93 -49.56
C SER A 42 28.53 17.17 -50.72
N VAL A 43 28.11 16.85 -51.93
CA VAL A 43 28.79 17.28 -53.16
C VAL A 43 28.06 18.50 -53.71
N SER A 44 28.70 19.67 -53.59
CA SER A 44 28.28 20.90 -54.23
C SER A 44 28.61 20.84 -55.73
N LEU A 45 27.61 20.56 -56.56
CA LEU A 45 27.72 20.70 -58.02
C LEU A 45 27.36 22.13 -58.42
N ARG A 46 28.39 22.88 -58.84
CA ARG A 46 28.23 24.09 -59.66
C ARG A 46 27.56 23.69 -60.97
N LYS A 47 26.43 24.32 -61.30
CA LYS A 47 25.86 24.28 -62.64
C LYS A 47 26.55 25.31 -63.51
N ASP A 48 27.29 24.83 -64.51
CA ASP A 48 27.74 25.58 -65.66
C ASP A 48 26.60 25.67 -66.71
N THR A 49 26.69 26.69 -67.54
CA THR A 49 25.67 27.24 -68.41
C THR A 49 25.74 26.58 -69.78
N VAL A 50 24.82 25.66 -70.11
CA VAL A 50 24.49 25.36 -71.51
C VAL A 50 22.99 25.08 -71.66
N THR A 51 22.38 25.90 -72.50
CA THR A 51 20.97 25.96 -72.88
C THR A 51 20.53 24.71 -73.64
N ALA A 52 19.62 23.93 -73.06
CA ALA A 52 18.79 22.98 -73.81
C ALA A 52 17.35 23.50 -73.83
N LYS A 53 16.88 23.89 -75.02
CA LYS A 53 15.47 24.20 -75.28
C LYS A 53 14.60 23.04 -74.81
N LYS A 54 13.69 23.30 -73.87
CA LYS A 54 12.50 22.49 -73.62
C LYS A 54 11.30 23.39 -73.77
N ASP A 55 10.73 23.36 -74.97
CA ASP A 55 9.33 23.67 -75.17
C ASP A 55 8.47 22.82 -74.22
N THR A 56 7.42 23.46 -73.69
CA THR A 56 6.30 22.95 -72.87
C THR A 56 6.34 23.47 -71.43
N ILE A 57 5.68 24.63 -71.23
CA ILE A 57 5.18 25.07 -69.93
C ILE A 57 4.15 24.03 -69.48
N ILE A 58 4.49 23.19 -68.50
CA ILE A 58 3.49 22.38 -67.81
C ILE A 58 2.68 23.37 -66.97
N PRO A 59 1.37 23.55 -67.23
CA PRO A 59 0.55 24.41 -66.39
C PRO A 59 0.60 23.89 -64.95
N LYS A 60 0.93 24.76 -64.01
CA LYS A 60 0.84 24.43 -62.58
C LYS A 60 -0.64 24.20 -62.27
N GLU A 61 -1.04 22.96 -62.04
CA GLU A 61 -2.40 22.62 -61.66
C GLU A 61 -2.81 23.48 -60.44
N GLU A 62 -3.99 24.11 -60.50
CA GLU A 62 -4.48 24.99 -59.41
C GLU A 62 -4.85 24.20 -58.14
N LEU A 63 -4.99 22.88 -58.26
CA LEU A 63 -5.32 21.96 -57.17
C LEU A 63 -4.13 21.03 -56.92
N GLU A 64 -3.87 20.75 -55.64
CA GLU A 64 -2.77 19.89 -55.20
C GLU A 64 -3.15 18.39 -55.15
N ASP A 65 -4.45 18.07 -55.27
CA ASP A 65 -4.98 16.71 -55.22
C ASP A 65 -6.36 16.63 -55.91
N VAL A 66 -6.85 15.43 -56.22
CA VAL A 66 -8.17 15.20 -56.81
C VAL A 66 -9.25 15.41 -55.75
N VAL A 67 -10.12 16.41 -55.98
CA VAL A 67 -11.33 16.62 -55.15
C VAL A 67 -12.34 15.51 -55.47
N LYS A 68 -12.64 14.66 -54.49
CA LYS A 68 -13.70 13.64 -54.62
C LYS A 68 -14.97 14.19 -53.98
N THR A 69 -16.07 14.16 -54.72
CA THR A 69 -17.37 14.65 -54.24
C THR A 69 -18.45 13.58 -54.35
N LYS A 70 -19.36 13.55 -53.39
CA LYS A 70 -20.56 12.70 -53.38
C LYS A 70 -21.74 13.52 -52.88
N ALA A 71 -22.93 13.33 -53.45
CA ALA A 71 -24.18 13.96 -53.00
C ALA A 71 -25.37 13.12 -53.48
N GLU A 72 -26.51 13.26 -52.81
CA GLU A 72 -27.75 12.56 -53.16
C GLU A 72 -28.52 13.27 -54.28
N TYR A 73 -28.55 14.61 -54.26
CA TYR A 73 -29.20 15.41 -55.30
C TYR A 73 -28.22 16.26 -56.08
N ARG A 74 -28.57 16.44 -57.37
CA ARG A 74 -27.91 17.20 -58.45
C ARG A 74 -26.76 18.10 -57.96
N SER A 75 -25.52 17.68 -58.26
CA SER A 75 -24.36 18.56 -58.22
C SER A 75 -24.46 19.56 -59.37
N SER A 76 -24.59 20.84 -59.08
CA SER A 76 -24.53 21.90 -60.11
C SER A 76 -23.16 22.57 -60.07
N SER A 77 -22.38 22.36 -61.12
CA SER A 77 -21.16 23.13 -61.38
C SER A 77 -21.49 24.20 -62.40
N SER A 78 -21.49 25.45 -61.96
CA SER A 78 -21.70 26.60 -62.83
C SER A 78 -20.33 27.15 -63.23
N ILE A 79 -19.96 26.96 -64.49
CA ILE A 79 -18.72 27.48 -65.08
C ILE A 79 -18.76 29.02 -65.10
N SER A 80 -19.93 29.61 -65.39
CA SER A 80 -20.13 31.07 -65.39
C SER A 80 -20.00 31.68 -63.99
N ASN A 81 -20.54 31.03 -62.96
CA ASN A 81 -20.48 31.51 -61.57
C ASN A 81 -19.28 30.92 -60.79
N LYS A 82 -18.38 30.19 -61.45
CA LYS A 82 -17.20 29.52 -60.86
C LYS A 82 -17.47 28.82 -59.53
N GLN A 83 -18.59 28.11 -59.42
CA GLN A 83 -19.03 27.46 -58.18
C GLN A 83 -19.62 26.07 -58.40
N THR A 84 -19.41 25.18 -57.42
CA THR A 84 -20.04 23.85 -57.34
C THR A 84 -20.93 23.79 -56.11
N SER A 85 -22.19 23.39 -56.26
CA SER A 85 -23.09 23.11 -55.13
C SER A 85 -23.45 21.62 -55.08
N LEU A 86 -23.42 21.05 -53.89
CA LEU A 86 -23.75 19.66 -53.56
C LEU A 86 -24.89 19.68 -52.53
N ASN A 87 -25.98 18.95 -52.80
CA ASN A 87 -27.19 18.96 -52.00
C ASN A 87 -27.55 17.57 -51.50
N LYS A 88 -27.90 17.48 -50.21
CA LYS A 88 -28.27 16.27 -49.43
C LYS A 88 -27.18 15.21 -49.40
N ASN A 89 -26.85 14.74 -48.19
CA ASN A 89 -25.78 13.75 -47.97
C ASN A 89 -24.49 14.09 -48.74
N ALA A 90 -24.15 15.38 -48.77
CA ALA A 90 -23.03 15.92 -49.50
C ALA A 90 -21.72 15.62 -48.77
N GLN A 91 -20.74 15.12 -49.50
CA GLN A 91 -19.41 14.78 -49.02
C GLN A 91 -18.36 15.34 -49.97
N ILE A 92 -17.33 15.96 -49.42
CA ILE A 92 -16.12 16.36 -50.13
C ILE A 92 -14.93 15.72 -49.43
N ILE A 93 -14.04 15.11 -50.21
CA ILE A 93 -12.73 14.62 -49.77
C ILE A 93 -11.67 15.32 -50.60
N TYR A 94 -10.73 15.99 -49.93
CA TYR A 94 -9.60 16.67 -50.54
C TYR A 94 -8.39 16.58 -49.61
N GLN A 95 -7.30 15.96 -50.08
CA GLN A 95 -6.12 15.66 -49.26
C GLN A 95 -6.49 14.85 -48.00
N ASP A 96 -6.15 15.37 -46.81
CA ASP A 96 -6.44 14.75 -45.51
C ASP A 96 -7.78 15.21 -44.89
N MET A 97 -8.55 16.01 -45.64
CA MET A 97 -9.79 16.62 -45.19
C MET A 97 -11.01 15.96 -45.84
N GLN A 98 -11.96 15.55 -45.01
CA GLN A 98 -13.28 15.10 -45.41
C GLN A 98 -14.33 16.00 -44.76
N ILE A 99 -15.28 16.53 -45.52
CA ILE A 99 -16.43 17.30 -45.02
C ILE A 99 -17.70 16.59 -45.43
N ASP A 100 -18.50 16.18 -44.45
CA ASP A 100 -19.83 15.58 -44.60
C ASP A 100 -20.89 16.58 -44.12
N ALA A 101 -21.86 16.92 -44.96
CA ALA A 101 -22.86 17.93 -44.66
C ALA A 101 -24.17 17.70 -45.46
N ASP A 102 -25.23 18.43 -45.13
CA ASP A 102 -26.46 18.41 -45.92
C ASP A 102 -26.36 19.30 -47.16
N TYR A 103 -25.58 20.38 -47.07
CA TYR A 103 -25.32 21.29 -48.18
C TYR A 103 -23.85 21.68 -48.20
N ILE A 104 -23.21 21.60 -49.37
CA ILE A 104 -21.84 22.09 -49.58
C ILE A 104 -21.78 22.95 -50.84
N ARG A 105 -21.18 24.13 -50.75
CA ARG A 105 -20.89 25.03 -51.87
C ARG A 105 -19.41 25.35 -51.93
N ILE A 106 -18.78 25.09 -53.07
CA ILE A 106 -17.38 25.37 -53.37
C ILE A 106 -17.35 26.57 -54.31
N ASP A 107 -16.62 27.62 -53.93
CA ASP A 107 -16.29 28.78 -54.76
C ASP A 107 -14.85 28.62 -55.27
N TRP A 108 -14.68 28.46 -56.58
CA TRP A 108 -13.39 28.13 -57.19
C TRP A 108 -12.43 29.33 -57.19
N GLU A 109 -12.96 30.55 -57.30
CA GLU A 109 -12.16 31.77 -57.38
C GLU A 109 -11.57 32.14 -56.01
N THR A 110 -12.44 32.26 -55.00
CA THR A 110 -12.00 32.59 -53.63
C THR A 110 -11.40 31.41 -52.89
N GLY A 111 -11.65 30.19 -53.37
CA GLY A 111 -11.22 28.95 -52.74
C GLY A 111 -11.95 28.64 -51.44
N LYS A 112 -13.20 29.11 -51.29
CA LYS A 112 -14.03 28.93 -50.09
C LYS A 112 -14.98 27.75 -50.26
N ILE A 113 -15.03 26.89 -49.26
CA ILE A 113 -16.00 25.81 -49.09
C ILE A 113 -16.95 26.22 -47.98
N TYR A 114 -18.21 26.45 -48.33
CA TYR A 114 -19.29 26.62 -47.37
C TYR A 114 -19.97 25.26 -47.17
N ALA A 115 -20.07 24.78 -45.93
CA ALA A 115 -20.80 23.57 -45.62
C ALA A 115 -21.75 23.79 -44.45
N ARG A 116 -22.96 23.23 -44.53
CA ARG A 116 -24.04 23.40 -43.56
C ARG A 116 -24.69 22.05 -43.23
N GLY A 117 -24.98 21.85 -41.95
CA GLY A 117 -25.78 20.73 -41.46
C GLY A 117 -27.21 20.71 -41.99
N GLU A 118 -27.93 19.64 -41.67
CA GLU A 118 -29.32 19.45 -42.06
C GLU A 118 -30.25 20.36 -41.26
N GLN A 119 -31.18 21.02 -41.92
CA GLN A 119 -32.18 21.91 -41.32
C GLN A 119 -33.56 21.24 -41.28
N ASP A 120 -34.33 21.52 -40.23
CA ASP A 120 -35.77 21.28 -40.21
C ASP A 120 -36.54 22.35 -41.01
N ASP A 121 -37.87 22.18 -41.12
CA ASP A 121 -38.76 23.11 -41.82
C ASP A 121 -38.76 24.54 -41.24
N LYS A 122 -38.22 24.71 -40.02
CA LYS A 122 -38.09 26.01 -39.33
C LYS A 122 -36.67 26.58 -39.42
N GLY A 123 -35.79 25.94 -40.20
CA GLY A 123 -34.40 26.37 -40.40
C GLY A 123 -33.45 26.02 -39.24
N LYS A 124 -33.89 25.26 -38.23
CA LYS A 124 -33.03 24.81 -37.12
C LYS A 124 -32.22 23.61 -37.56
N ILE A 125 -30.92 23.63 -37.26
CA ILE A 125 -30.03 22.51 -37.58
C ILE A 125 -30.38 21.30 -36.70
N ILE A 126 -30.76 20.18 -37.33
CA ILE A 126 -31.09 18.91 -36.67
C ILE A 126 -29.93 17.91 -36.72
N LYS A 127 -29.07 18.00 -37.74
CA LYS A 127 -27.86 17.18 -37.88
C LYS A 127 -26.67 18.07 -38.23
N PRO A 128 -25.61 18.12 -37.40
CA PRO A 128 -24.45 18.98 -37.67
C PRO A 128 -23.68 18.47 -38.90
N ALA A 129 -22.96 19.38 -39.56
CA ALA A 129 -21.93 19.02 -40.51
C ALA A 129 -20.67 18.56 -39.77
N ILE A 130 -19.93 17.63 -40.36
CA ILE A 130 -18.77 16.97 -39.77
C ILE A 130 -17.56 17.19 -40.68
N ALA A 131 -16.48 17.79 -40.17
CA ALA A 131 -15.17 17.70 -40.80
C ALA A 131 -14.33 16.64 -40.11
N THR A 132 -13.63 15.83 -40.90
CA THR A 132 -12.55 14.97 -40.44
C THR A 132 -11.24 15.47 -41.04
N GLN A 133 -10.26 15.80 -40.19
CA GLN A 133 -8.92 16.22 -40.64
C GLN A 133 -7.85 15.60 -39.73
N GLY A 134 -6.84 14.95 -40.32
CA GLY A 134 -5.77 14.28 -39.56
C GLY A 134 -6.27 13.23 -38.57
N GLY A 135 -7.39 12.56 -38.87
CA GLY A 135 -8.03 11.56 -38.01
C GLY A 135 -8.90 12.13 -36.86
N LYS A 136 -9.00 13.45 -36.69
CA LYS A 136 -9.87 14.10 -35.71
C LYS A 136 -11.17 14.59 -36.33
N LYS A 137 -12.28 14.43 -35.61
CA LYS A 137 -13.61 14.89 -36.01
C LYS A 137 -13.96 16.23 -35.39
N TYR A 138 -14.57 17.11 -36.17
CA TYR A 138 -15.07 18.41 -35.78
C TYR A 138 -16.52 18.51 -36.22
N GLU A 139 -17.39 18.96 -35.32
CA GLU A 139 -18.80 19.14 -35.62
C GLU A 139 -19.15 20.61 -35.58
N TYR A 140 -19.99 21.05 -36.50
CA TYR A 140 -20.42 22.44 -36.58
C TYR A 140 -21.77 22.53 -37.29
N ASN A 141 -22.51 23.60 -37.02
CA ASN A 141 -23.74 23.89 -37.77
C ASN A 141 -23.41 24.35 -39.18
N GLU A 142 -22.44 25.26 -39.28
CA GLU A 142 -21.97 25.87 -40.51
C GLU A 142 -20.46 26.05 -40.45
N VAL A 143 -19.77 25.84 -41.57
CA VAL A 143 -18.35 26.14 -41.73
C VAL A 143 -18.09 26.85 -43.05
N ILE A 144 -17.18 27.82 -43.01
CA ILE A 144 -16.55 28.44 -44.16
C ILE A 144 -15.07 28.10 -44.07
N TYR A 145 -14.62 27.19 -44.92
CA TYR A 145 -13.21 26.77 -45.00
C TYR A 145 -12.57 27.31 -46.27
N ASN A 146 -11.40 27.93 -46.16
CA ASN A 146 -10.64 28.36 -47.32
C ASN A 146 -9.48 27.39 -47.55
N TYR A 147 -9.54 26.59 -48.62
CA TYR A 147 -8.53 25.55 -48.88
C TYR A 147 -7.17 26.12 -49.32
N LYS A 148 -7.13 27.34 -49.86
CA LYS A 148 -5.88 28.03 -50.26
C LYS A 148 -5.08 28.52 -49.04
N THR A 149 -5.76 29.06 -48.03
CA THR A 149 -5.14 29.63 -46.80
C THR A 149 -5.20 28.72 -45.58
N LYS A 150 -5.95 27.61 -45.66
CA LYS A 150 -6.25 26.68 -44.55
C LYS A 150 -6.97 27.31 -43.36
N GLN A 151 -7.54 28.50 -43.54
CA GLN A 151 -8.32 29.20 -42.52
C GLN A 151 -9.78 28.75 -42.54
N ALA A 152 -10.42 28.74 -41.38
CA ALA A 152 -11.83 28.37 -41.26
C ALA A 152 -12.58 29.28 -40.28
N ILE A 153 -13.86 29.52 -40.56
CA ILE A 153 -14.83 30.05 -39.59
C ILE A 153 -15.94 29.02 -39.44
N ALA A 154 -16.15 28.53 -38.23
CA ALA A 154 -17.22 27.58 -37.91
C ALA A 154 -18.18 28.18 -36.86
N PHE A 155 -19.46 27.90 -36.99
CA PHE A 155 -20.51 28.34 -36.07
C PHE A 155 -21.07 27.16 -35.28
N ASN A 156 -21.30 27.36 -33.98
CA ASN A 156 -21.65 26.30 -33.02
C ASN A 156 -20.72 25.09 -33.14
N ALA A 157 -19.42 25.36 -33.13
CA ALA A 157 -18.40 24.33 -33.32
C ALA A 157 -18.21 23.55 -32.02
N ARG A 158 -18.36 22.23 -32.10
CA ARG A 158 -18.02 21.27 -31.05
C ARG A 158 -16.70 20.61 -31.42
N THR A 159 -15.71 20.82 -30.54
CA THR A 159 -14.34 20.36 -30.70
C THR A 159 -13.97 19.49 -29.51
N GLU A 160 -13.77 18.20 -29.75
CA GLU A 160 -13.28 17.25 -28.75
C GLU A 160 -11.75 17.32 -28.69
N GLU A 161 -11.19 17.59 -27.51
CA GLU A 161 -9.75 17.64 -27.27
C GLU A 161 -9.41 16.98 -25.94
N SER A 162 -8.56 15.94 -26.00
CA SER A 162 -8.21 15.10 -24.85
C SER A 162 -9.46 14.53 -24.15
N GLU A 163 -9.49 14.47 -22.81
CA GLU A 163 -10.62 13.98 -21.97
C GLU A 163 -11.80 14.99 -21.88
N GLY A 164 -11.87 16.02 -22.74
CA GLY A 164 -12.88 17.08 -22.65
C GLY A 164 -13.42 17.56 -24.00
N VAL A 165 -14.47 18.39 -23.94
CA VAL A 165 -15.10 18.99 -25.13
C VAL A 165 -15.28 20.49 -24.97
N ILE A 166 -15.01 21.21 -26.05
CA ILE A 166 -15.23 22.65 -26.16
C ILE A 166 -16.37 22.89 -27.15
N VAL A 167 -17.38 23.66 -26.76
CA VAL A 167 -18.48 24.09 -27.64
C VAL A 167 -18.46 25.61 -27.70
N ALA A 168 -18.32 26.17 -28.90
CA ALA A 168 -18.19 27.61 -29.11
C ALA A 168 -19.20 28.12 -30.14
N GLU A 169 -19.87 29.25 -29.85
CA GLU A 169 -20.78 29.89 -30.81
C GLU A 169 -20.09 30.24 -32.13
N LYS A 170 -18.81 30.69 -32.04
CA LYS A 170 -18.00 31.02 -33.22
C LYS A 170 -16.55 30.62 -33.01
N THR A 171 -16.01 29.85 -33.95
CA THR A 171 -14.61 29.41 -33.95
C THR A 171 -13.92 29.89 -35.22
N LYS A 172 -12.75 30.51 -35.08
CA LYS A 172 -11.84 30.87 -36.17
C LYS A 172 -10.58 30.00 -36.08
N LYS A 173 -10.38 29.13 -37.07
CA LYS A 173 -9.10 28.46 -37.32
C LYS A 173 -8.18 29.46 -38.01
N TYR A 174 -7.14 29.91 -37.31
CA TYR A 174 -6.14 30.83 -37.86
C TYR A 174 -5.08 30.06 -38.67
N ASN A 175 -4.67 28.89 -38.16
CA ASN A 175 -3.85 27.90 -38.83
C ASN A 175 -4.09 26.52 -38.18
N ASP A 176 -3.33 25.49 -38.56
CA ASP A 176 -3.49 24.12 -38.02
C ASP A 176 -3.21 24.01 -36.51
N SER A 177 -2.51 24.97 -35.91
CA SER A 177 -2.15 24.99 -34.49
C SER A 177 -2.97 25.98 -33.65
N VAL A 178 -3.61 27.00 -34.22
CA VAL A 178 -4.22 28.09 -33.44
C VAL A 178 -5.68 28.28 -33.82
N PHE A 179 -6.53 28.15 -32.81
CA PHE A 179 -7.98 28.35 -32.90
C PHE A 179 -8.41 29.41 -31.88
N PHE A 180 -9.18 30.39 -32.36
CA PHE A 180 -9.84 31.38 -31.51
C PHE A 180 -11.32 31.06 -31.44
N MET A 181 -11.85 30.98 -30.22
CA MET A 181 -13.23 30.60 -29.97
C MET A 181 -13.90 31.70 -29.15
N ARG A 182 -15.10 32.10 -29.55
CA ARG A 182 -15.88 33.14 -28.89
C ARG A 182 -17.12 32.52 -28.26
N LYS A 183 -17.41 32.95 -27.02
CA LYS A 183 -18.49 32.44 -26.15
C LYS A 183 -18.51 30.92 -26.16
N ALA A 184 -17.51 30.38 -25.47
CA ALA A 184 -17.24 28.96 -25.48
C ALA A 184 -17.40 28.38 -24.09
N ILE A 185 -17.92 27.17 -24.04
CA ILE A 185 -18.00 26.35 -22.84
C ILE A 185 -17.02 25.19 -22.95
N TYR A 186 -16.36 24.86 -21.85
CA TYR A 186 -15.48 23.70 -21.70
C TYR A 186 -16.00 22.77 -20.60
N THR A 187 -16.05 21.47 -20.86
CA THR A 187 -16.47 20.46 -19.88
C THR A 187 -15.77 19.13 -20.10
N THR A 188 -15.62 18.34 -19.04
CA THR A 188 -15.16 16.94 -19.09
C THR A 188 -16.26 15.96 -18.68
N ASP A 189 -17.52 16.39 -18.71
CA ASP A 189 -18.66 15.51 -18.44
C ASP A 189 -18.73 14.41 -19.52
N ASP A 190 -18.47 13.17 -19.10
CA ASP A 190 -18.46 11.98 -19.96
C ASP A 190 -19.80 11.76 -20.68
N TYR A 191 -20.92 12.10 -20.03
CA TYR A 191 -22.25 11.92 -20.61
C TYR A 191 -22.52 12.93 -21.71
N PHE A 192 -22.15 14.19 -21.47
CA PHE A 192 -22.21 15.23 -22.49
C PHE A 192 -21.24 14.94 -23.64
N ILE A 193 -20.02 14.47 -23.36
CA ILE A 193 -19.04 14.07 -24.38
C ILE A 193 -19.62 12.96 -25.27
N LYS A 194 -20.15 11.89 -24.65
CA LYS A 194 -20.78 10.75 -25.35
C LYS A 194 -22.16 11.07 -25.93
N LYS A 195 -22.64 12.31 -25.84
CA LYS A 195 -23.96 12.77 -26.31
C LYS A 195 -25.11 11.95 -25.74
N LYS A 196 -24.94 11.41 -24.54
CA LYS A 196 -26.03 10.78 -23.78
C LYS A 196 -26.96 11.84 -23.19
N ASP A 197 -26.47 13.05 -23.00
CA ASP A 197 -27.24 14.20 -22.55
C ASP A 197 -26.98 15.42 -23.45
N THR A 198 -27.94 16.33 -23.48
CA THR A 198 -27.91 17.59 -24.23
C THR A 198 -27.27 18.73 -23.44
N LEU A 199 -27.26 18.63 -22.11
CA LEU A 199 -26.66 19.61 -21.21
C LEU A 199 -25.57 18.95 -20.37
N PRO A 200 -24.42 19.60 -20.18
CA PRO A 200 -23.40 19.07 -19.29
C PRO A 200 -23.76 19.33 -17.82
N ASP A 201 -23.44 18.37 -16.95
CA ASP A 201 -23.58 18.49 -15.49
C ASP A 201 -22.88 19.76 -14.96
N TYR A 202 -21.78 20.15 -15.60
CA TYR A 202 -21.06 21.38 -15.34
C TYR A 202 -20.30 21.85 -16.57
N HIS A 203 -19.97 23.14 -16.64
CA HIS A 203 -19.07 23.66 -17.66
C HIS A 203 -18.37 24.93 -17.18
N MET A 204 -17.23 25.23 -17.77
CA MET A 204 -16.55 26.51 -17.61
C MET A 204 -16.87 27.37 -18.82
N SER A 205 -17.51 28.51 -18.60
CA SER A 205 -17.90 29.47 -19.63
C SER A 205 -16.86 30.58 -19.74
N ALA A 206 -16.45 30.89 -20.97
CA ALA A 206 -15.52 31.98 -21.26
C ALA A 206 -15.95 32.77 -22.51
N PRO A 207 -15.80 34.11 -22.50
CA PRO A 207 -16.13 34.94 -23.65
C PRO A 207 -15.15 34.74 -24.81
N ASN A 208 -13.88 34.48 -24.52
CA ASN A 208 -12.83 34.27 -25.52
C ASN A 208 -11.88 33.16 -25.06
N ILE A 209 -11.64 32.20 -25.93
CA ILE A 209 -10.69 31.10 -25.72
C ILE A 209 -9.69 31.08 -26.87
N LYS A 210 -8.40 30.96 -26.55
CA LYS A 210 -7.34 30.64 -27.50
C LYS A 210 -6.88 29.21 -27.25
N LEU A 211 -7.20 28.32 -28.18
CA LEU A 211 -6.73 26.94 -28.18
C LEU A 211 -5.47 26.85 -29.04
N ILE A 212 -4.38 26.41 -28.42
CA ILE A 212 -3.09 26.17 -29.08
C ILE A 212 -2.89 24.66 -29.14
N LYS A 213 -2.93 24.09 -30.34
CA LYS A 213 -2.70 22.67 -30.61
C LYS A 213 -1.23 22.41 -30.94
N GLY A 214 -0.63 21.49 -30.21
CA GLY A 214 0.66 20.89 -30.53
C GLY A 214 0.52 19.41 -30.86
N LYS A 215 1.59 18.80 -31.38
CA LYS A 215 1.61 17.37 -31.74
C LYS A 215 1.36 16.43 -30.55
N ASN A 216 1.83 16.82 -29.35
CA ASN A 216 1.77 16.01 -28.12
C ASN A 216 1.25 16.78 -26.88
N SER A 217 0.93 18.06 -27.05
CA SER A 217 0.45 18.93 -25.97
C SER A 217 -0.37 20.05 -26.58
N SER A 218 -1.64 20.14 -26.21
CA SER A 218 -2.48 21.29 -26.50
C SER A 218 -2.65 22.12 -25.23
N GLN A 219 -2.97 23.39 -25.34
CA GLN A 219 -3.27 24.23 -24.19
C GLN A 219 -4.41 25.19 -24.52
N LEU A 220 -5.27 25.41 -23.53
CA LEU A 220 -6.35 26.38 -23.58
C LEU A 220 -5.95 27.59 -22.75
N VAL A 221 -5.89 28.76 -23.38
CA VAL A 221 -5.66 30.04 -22.71
C VAL A 221 -6.94 30.85 -22.79
N THR A 222 -7.43 31.35 -21.66
CA THR A 222 -8.71 32.05 -21.56
C THR A 222 -8.71 33.06 -20.42
N GLY A 223 -9.60 34.05 -20.48
CA GLY A 223 -9.82 35.01 -19.41
C GLY A 223 -10.87 36.08 -19.78
N PRO A 224 -11.76 36.47 -18.85
CA PRO A 224 -12.14 35.77 -17.61
C PRO A 224 -12.88 34.45 -17.89
N ILE A 225 -12.91 33.53 -16.92
CA ILE A 225 -13.64 32.24 -17.02
C ILE A 225 -14.46 31.98 -15.76
N GLN A 226 -15.67 31.49 -15.91
CA GLN A 226 -16.61 31.23 -14.80
C GLN A 226 -17.11 29.79 -14.84
N LEU A 227 -17.20 29.15 -13.67
CA LEU A 227 -17.79 27.82 -13.55
C LEU A 227 -19.32 27.88 -13.40
N TYR A 228 -20.00 27.02 -14.14
CA TYR A 228 -21.43 26.74 -14.05
C TYR A 228 -21.64 25.28 -13.66
N ILE A 229 -22.60 25.03 -12.77
CA ILE A 229 -23.03 23.68 -12.38
C ILE A 229 -24.53 23.60 -12.65
N GLU A 230 -25.00 22.60 -13.39
CA GLU A 230 -26.40 22.43 -13.77
C GLU A 230 -27.00 23.73 -14.36
N GLN A 231 -26.22 24.39 -15.23
CA GLN A 231 -26.54 25.70 -15.85
C GLN A 231 -26.63 26.90 -14.87
N VAL A 232 -26.35 26.72 -13.58
CA VAL A 232 -26.33 27.79 -12.58
C VAL A 232 -24.92 28.37 -12.45
N PRO A 233 -24.73 29.70 -12.61
CA PRO A 233 -23.43 30.33 -12.40
C PRO A 233 -22.98 30.20 -10.94
N THR A 234 -21.74 29.78 -10.73
CA THR A 234 -21.13 29.77 -9.39
C THR A 234 -20.33 31.05 -9.15
N PRO A 235 -20.03 31.41 -7.89
CA PRO A 235 -19.13 32.53 -7.57
C PRO A 235 -17.68 32.32 -8.01
N LEU A 236 -17.31 31.12 -8.50
CA LEU A 236 -15.96 30.78 -8.93
C LEU A 236 -15.66 31.40 -10.30
N VAL A 237 -15.11 32.61 -10.27
CA VAL A 237 -14.63 33.35 -11.45
C VAL A 237 -13.11 33.48 -11.36
N MET A 238 -12.40 33.05 -12.40
CA MET A 238 -10.96 33.24 -12.54
C MET A 238 -10.67 34.35 -13.56
N PRO A 239 -9.76 35.30 -13.26
CA PRO A 239 -9.44 36.39 -14.18
C PRO A 239 -8.76 35.87 -15.47
N PHE A 240 -8.01 34.77 -15.37
CA PHE A 240 -7.46 34.03 -16.49
C PHE A 240 -7.28 32.55 -16.09
N ALA A 241 -7.22 31.66 -17.08
CA ALA A 241 -6.86 30.26 -16.89
C ALA A 241 -6.00 29.75 -18.06
N ILE A 242 -5.03 28.89 -17.72
CA ILE A 242 -4.22 28.13 -18.68
C ILE A 242 -4.43 26.66 -18.35
N LEU A 243 -5.15 25.94 -19.21
CA LEU A 243 -5.46 24.52 -19.03
C LEU A 243 -4.61 23.70 -20.02
N PRO A 244 -3.53 23.04 -19.56
CA PRO A 244 -2.73 22.18 -20.41
C PRO A 244 -3.43 20.84 -20.66
N PHE A 245 -3.60 20.49 -21.92
CA PHE A 245 -4.06 19.18 -22.40
C PHE A 245 -2.84 18.37 -22.84
N SER A 246 -2.29 17.57 -21.94
CA SER A 246 -1.21 16.64 -22.29
C SER A 246 -1.39 15.32 -21.58
N ASP A 247 -1.10 14.24 -22.32
CA ASP A 247 -0.99 12.89 -21.74
C ASP A 247 0.30 12.73 -20.92
N LYS A 248 1.18 13.74 -20.94
CA LYS A 248 2.46 13.76 -20.22
C LYS A 248 2.40 14.72 -19.03
N ARG A 249 3.20 14.36 -18.02
CA ARG A 249 3.42 15.15 -16.80
C ARG A 249 3.92 16.55 -17.16
N SER A 250 3.32 17.59 -16.58
CA SER A 250 3.70 18.99 -16.78
C SER A 250 4.03 19.66 -15.46
N ALA A 251 5.04 20.54 -15.46
CA ALA A 251 5.41 21.30 -14.27
C ALA A 251 4.37 22.41 -14.02
N GLY A 252 4.09 22.72 -12.76
CA GLY A 252 3.09 23.73 -12.43
C GLY A 252 2.86 23.96 -10.94
N ILE A 253 2.16 25.05 -10.65
CA ILE A 253 1.73 25.40 -9.29
C ILE A 253 0.53 24.51 -8.92
N LEU A 254 0.57 23.93 -7.73
CA LEU A 254 -0.52 23.19 -7.12
C LEU A 254 -1.41 24.16 -6.35
N ILE A 255 -2.70 24.13 -6.66
CA ILE A 255 -3.69 25.07 -6.10
C ILE A 255 -3.98 24.69 -4.63
N PRO A 256 -3.80 25.62 -3.69
CA PRO A 256 -4.08 25.37 -2.28
C PRO A 256 -5.59 25.28 -2.00
N SER A 257 -5.93 24.69 -0.86
CA SER A 257 -7.25 24.80 -0.26
C SER A 257 -7.23 25.82 0.88
N PHE A 258 -8.20 26.72 0.89
CA PHE A 258 -8.43 27.66 1.98
C PHE A 258 -9.53 27.14 2.92
N GLY A 259 -9.54 27.63 4.15
CA GLY A 259 -10.58 27.32 5.14
C GLY A 259 -10.24 27.90 6.50
N GLU A 260 -11.02 27.55 7.52
CA GLU A 260 -10.81 28.01 8.89
C GLU A 260 -10.78 26.82 9.85
N ARG A 261 -9.91 26.92 10.87
CA ARG A 261 -9.82 25.97 11.96
C ARG A 261 -9.72 26.73 13.28
N GLN A 262 -10.62 26.48 14.23
CA GLN A 262 -10.72 27.28 15.46
C GLN A 262 -9.42 27.35 16.30
N ASP A 263 -8.67 26.26 16.43
CA ASP A 263 -7.44 26.20 17.24
C ASP A 263 -6.20 26.79 16.55
N VAL A 264 -6.18 26.95 15.22
CA VAL A 264 -5.01 27.44 14.46
C VAL A 264 -5.31 28.58 13.46
N GLY A 265 -6.57 29.04 13.39
CA GLY A 265 -7.07 30.12 12.54
C GLY A 265 -7.39 29.73 11.09
N PHE A 266 -7.59 30.75 10.24
CA PHE A 266 -7.65 30.58 8.77
C PHE A 266 -6.38 29.93 8.24
N PHE A 267 -6.52 29.08 7.23
CA PHE A 267 -5.41 28.35 6.65
C PHE A 267 -5.40 28.38 5.11
N LEU A 268 -4.20 28.18 4.58
CA LEU A 268 -3.91 27.94 3.17
C LEU A 268 -3.09 26.64 3.09
N ASN A 269 -3.75 25.53 2.81
CA ASN A 269 -3.13 24.20 2.81
C ASN A 269 -2.85 23.71 1.39
N GLY A 270 -1.68 23.12 1.17
CA GLY A 270 -1.31 22.47 -0.08
C GLY A 270 -0.87 23.44 -1.18
N LEU A 271 -0.41 24.65 -0.82
CA LEU A 271 0.26 25.51 -1.78
C LEU A 271 1.56 24.84 -2.19
N GLY A 272 1.76 24.56 -3.47
CA GLY A 272 2.97 23.85 -3.85
C GLY A 272 3.37 23.97 -5.30
N TYR A 273 4.48 23.33 -5.60
CA TYR A 273 5.04 23.24 -6.95
C TYR A 273 5.28 21.78 -7.30
N TYR A 274 4.80 21.37 -8.48
CA TYR A 274 5.04 20.06 -9.05
C TYR A 274 6.05 20.17 -10.20
N GLN A 275 7.09 19.34 -10.15
CA GLN A 275 8.15 19.27 -11.14
C GLN A 275 8.39 17.81 -11.54
N PRO A 276 8.01 17.39 -12.76
CA PRO A 276 8.54 16.15 -13.32
C PRO A 276 10.04 16.33 -13.64
N ILE A 277 10.87 15.38 -13.22
CA ILE A 277 12.32 15.38 -13.44
C ILE A 277 12.67 14.15 -14.28
N GLY A 278 12.82 14.37 -15.59
CA GLY A 278 13.03 13.30 -16.57
C GLY A 278 11.86 12.31 -16.63
N ASP A 279 12.15 11.07 -17.04
CA ASP A 279 11.12 10.03 -17.19
C ASP A 279 10.84 9.25 -15.90
N HIS A 280 11.71 9.37 -14.89
CA HIS A 280 11.69 8.47 -13.74
C HIS A 280 11.34 9.12 -12.40
N PHE A 281 11.37 10.46 -12.29
CA PHE A 281 11.21 11.15 -11.01
C PHE A 281 10.11 12.22 -11.07
N ASP A 282 9.38 12.36 -9.96
CA ASP A 282 8.31 13.33 -9.75
C ASP A 282 8.49 14.02 -8.40
N LEU A 283 8.78 15.31 -8.41
CA LEU A 283 8.96 16.11 -7.19
C LEU A 283 7.72 16.99 -6.95
N LYS A 284 7.19 16.96 -5.74
CA LYS A 284 6.19 17.91 -5.23
C LYS A 284 6.74 18.57 -3.97
N ILE A 285 6.61 19.88 -3.86
CA ILE A 285 6.89 20.60 -2.62
C ILE A 285 5.60 21.29 -2.22
N LEU A 286 5.00 20.86 -1.12
CA LEU A 286 3.75 21.42 -0.59
C LEU A 286 4.05 22.19 0.70
N SER A 287 3.32 23.28 0.91
CA SER A 287 3.36 24.07 2.13
C SER A 287 1.94 24.35 2.62
N ASP A 288 1.78 24.30 3.94
CA ASP A 288 0.55 24.68 4.63
C ASP A 288 0.86 25.88 5.54
N PHE A 289 0.01 26.90 5.52
CA PHE A 289 0.15 28.10 6.33
C PHE A 289 -1.13 28.37 7.10
N TYR A 290 -1.00 28.83 8.35
CA TYR A 290 -2.12 29.13 9.22
C TYR A 290 -1.93 30.50 9.89
N THR A 291 -3.01 31.26 10.02
CA THR A 291 -2.99 32.64 10.54
C THR A 291 -2.55 32.76 12.00
N LYS A 292 -2.70 31.72 12.83
CA LYS A 292 -2.14 31.70 14.20
C LYS A 292 -0.65 31.29 14.26
N GLY A 293 0.02 31.19 13.11
CA GLY A 293 1.47 30.93 13.01
C GLY A 293 1.88 29.46 12.90
N SER A 294 0.91 28.54 12.75
CA SER A 294 1.23 27.16 12.38
C SER A 294 1.68 27.09 10.92
N TRP A 295 2.56 26.14 10.60
CA TRP A 295 2.97 25.86 9.22
C TRP A 295 3.54 24.46 9.07
N ASN A 296 3.42 23.89 7.87
CA ASN A 296 4.02 22.60 7.49
C ASN A 296 4.69 22.70 6.12
N LEU A 297 5.84 22.05 5.95
CA LEU A 297 6.53 21.84 4.69
C LEU A 297 6.57 20.34 4.40
N LYS A 298 6.09 19.96 3.21
CA LYS A 298 5.91 18.57 2.81
C LYS A 298 6.52 18.30 1.43
N PRO A 299 7.82 17.98 1.35
CA PRO A 299 8.43 17.52 0.11
C PRO A 299 8.07 16.05 -0.14
N GLU A 300 7.68 15.73 -1.37
CA GLU A 300 7.40 14.39 -1.85
C GLU A 300 8.17 14.12 -3.14
N LEU A 301 8.96 13.06 -3.18
CA LEU A 301 9.67 12.58 -4.36
C LEU A 301 9.20 11.17 -4.67
N ASN A 302 8.55 10.98 -5.82
CA ASN A 302 8.23 9.67 -6.35
C ASN A 302 9.26 9.29 -7.41
N TYR A 303 9.68 8.04 -7.44
CA TYR A 303 10.57 7.54 -8.48
C TYR A 303 10.20 6.14 -8.95
N LEU A 304 10.31 5.92 -10.25
CA LEU A 304 10.02 4.64 -10.89
C LEU A 304 10.93 4.44 -12.11
N LYS A 305 11.77 3.41 -12.03
CA LYS A 305 12.47 2.86 -13.19
C LYS A 305 11.95 1.45 -13.43
N LYS A 306 11.13 1.30 -14.48
CA LYS A 306 10.49 0.02 -14.84
C LYS A 306 11.52 -1.12 -14.87
N TYR A 307 11.14 -2.27 -14.32
CA TYR A 307 11.98 -3.47 -14.20
C TYR A 307 13.28 -3.29 -13.41
N ARG A 308 13.41 -2.21 -12.63
CA ARG A 308 14.58 -1.97 -11.78
C ARG A 308 14.19 -1.65 -10.35
N TYR A 309 13.49 -0.54 -10.13
CA TYR A 309 13.10 -0.12 -8.79
C TYR A 309 11.95 0.88 -8.83
N SER A 310 11.23 0.96 -7.71
CA SER A 310 10.24 1.99 -7.44
C SER A 310 10.33 2.46 -6.00
N GLY A 311 9.85 3.67 -5.74
CA GLY A 311 9.78 4.17 -4.39
C GLY A 311 9.23 5.58 -4.28
N ASN A 312 9.06 5.98 -3.03
CA ASN A 312 8.58 7.29 -2.64
C ASN A 312 9.35 7.74 -1.39
N PHE A 313 9.80 8.99 -1.42
CA PHE A 313 10.26 9.71 -0.25
C PHE A 313 9.24 10.80 0.05
N ALA A 314 8.83 10.94 1.30
CA ALA A 314 7.95 11.98 1.77
C ALA A 314 8.45 12.47 3.13
N ALA A 315 8.49 13.78 3.33
CA ALA A 315 8.67 14.36 4.65
C ALA A 315 7.50 15.27 4.98
N ASP A 316 7.24 15.45 6.27
CA ASP A 316 6.31 16.44 6.82
C ASP A 316 7.02 17.07 8.00
N TYR A 317 7.29 18.37 7.93
CA TYR A 317 7.99 19.10 8.98
C TYR A 317 7.27 20.40 9.23
N GLY A 318 6.97 20.69 10.49
CA GLY A 318 6.20 21.89 10.81
C GLY A 318 6.18 22.24 12.28
N TYR A 319 5.48 23.34 12.54
CA TYR A 319 5.09 23.77 13.88
C TYR A 319 3.57 23.89 13.94
N THR A 320 3.00 23.31 14.99
CA THR A 320 1.61 23.53 15.38
C THR A 320 1.60 24.54 16.52
N VAL A 321 1.02 25.71 16.29
CA VAL A 321 0.83 26.79 17.27
C VAL A 321 -0.66 26.90 17.59
N ARG A 322 -1.01 26.74 18.86
CA ARG A 322 -2.38 26.89 19.39
C ARG A 322 -2.41 27.95 20.49
N GLY A 323 -3.58 28.54 20.71
CA GLY A 323 -3.77 29.61 21.70
C GLY A 323 -3.17 30.95 21.26
N ILE A 324 -3.17 31.93 22.15
CA ILE A 324 -2.63 33.28 21.91
C ILE A 324 -1.40 33.47 22.78
N LYS A 325 -0.29 33.91 22.17
CA LYS A 325 0.99 34.11 22.88
C LYS A 325 0.78 35.05 24.08
N GLY A 326 1.07 34.56 25.28
CA GLY A 326 0.90 35.30 26.54
C GLY A 326 -0.29 34.84 27.39
N LEU A 327 -1.16 33.98 26.86
CA LEU A 327 -2.21 33.29 27.63
C LEU A 327 -1.76 31.88 28.01
N ASP A 328 -2.41 31.33 29.04
CA ASP A 328 -2.11 30.00 29.60
C ASP A 328 -2.38 28.86 28.60
N ASP A 329 -3.22 29.08 27.59
CA ASP A 329 -3.56 28.10 26.55
C ASP A 329 -2.56 28.06 25.37
N TYR A 330 -1.54 28.94 25.38
CA TYR A 330 -0.54 29.00 24.31
C TYR A 330 0.35 27.76 24.29
N SER A 331 0.40 27.08 23.15
CA SER A 331 1.33 25.97 22.92
C SER A 331 1.96 26.03 21.54
N ARG A 332 3.24 25.66 21.48
CA ARG A 332 3.99 25.54 20.23
C ARG A 332 4.69 24.20 20.19
N THR A 333 4.22 23.32 19.31
CA THR A 333 4.73 21.96 19.16
C THR A 333 5.42 21.80 17.82
N LYS A 334 6.68 21.38 17.83
CA LYS A 334 7.41 20.96 16.64
C LYS A 334 7.05 19.52 16.31
N THR A 335 6.67 19.25 15.07
CA THR A 335 6.32 17.91 14.60
C THR A 335 7.10 17.59 13.33
N PHE A 336 7.52 16.33 13.19
CA PHE A 336 8.12 15.85 11.96
C PHE A 336 7.76 14.40 11.67
N ARG A 337 7.77 14.05 10.39
CA ARG A 337 7.70 12.70 9.86
C ARG A 337 8.60 12.59 8.63
N ILE A 338 9.35 11.51 8.54
CA ILE A 338 10.18 11.16 7.38
C ILE A 338 9.81 9.74 6.98
N ALA A 339 9.24 9.60 5.80
CA ALA A 339 8.86 8.33 5.21
C ALA A 339 9.67 8.08 3.93
N TRP A 340 10.25 6.90 3.81
CA TRP A 340 10.92 6.45 2.60
C TRP A 340 10.61 4.99 2.35
N ARG A 341 10.01 4.73 1.19
CA ARG A 341 9.74 3.39 0.69
C ARG A 341 10.55 3.17 -0.58
N HIS A 342 11.32 2.09 -0.62
CA HIS A 342 12.06 1.64 -1.79
C HIS A 342 11.82 0.15 -1.97
N SER A 343 11.50 -0.25 -3.20
CA SER A 343 11.40 -1.64 -3.60
C SER A 343 12.20 -1.85 -4.88
N GLN A 344 13.17 -2.77 -4.83
CA GLN A 344 13.88 -3.22 -6.01
C GLN A 344 13.11 -4.37 -6.66
N ASP A 345 12.95 -4.34 -7.98
CA ASP A 345 12.40 -5.47 -8.73
C ASP A 345 13.38 -6.65 -8.64
N SER A 346 12.93 -7.79 -8.13
CA SER A 346 13.77 -8.99 -7.99
C SER A 346 14.26 -9.52 -9.35
N LYS A 347 13.58 -9.18 -10.45
CA LYS A 347 14.02 -9.49 -11.82
C LYS A 347 15.21 -8.65 -12.26
N ALA A 348 15.43 -7.48 -11.66
CA ALA A 348 16.57 -6.63 -11.98
C ALA A 348 17.90 -7.27 -11.54
N ASN A 349 17.88 -7.96 -10.40
CA ASN A 349 19.00 -8.76 -9.92
C ASN A 349 18.50 -9.83 -8.93
N PRO A 350 18.43 -11.11 -9.31
CA PRO A 350 17.97 -12.18 -8.41
C PRO A 350 18.97 -12.51 -7.28
N TYR A 351 20.21 -12.01 -7.40
CA TYR A 351 21.29 -12.23 -6.44
C TYR A 351 21.51 -11.07 -5.49
N PHE A 352 20.86 -9.92 -5.71
CA PHE A 352 20.96 -8.76 -4.84
C PHE A 352 19.63 -8.02 -4.80
N THR A 353 19.04 -7.93 -3.61
CA THR A 353 17.79 -7.20 -3.39
C THR A 353 17.95 -6.17 -2.29
N PHE A 354 17.58 -4.93 -2.58
CA PHE A 354 17.51 -3.84 -1.62
C PHE A 354 16.05 -3.38 -1.44
N ASN A 355 15.59 -3.35 -0.19
CA ASN A 355 14.26 -2.87 0.16
C ASN A 355 14.35 -1.96 1.38
N ALA A 356 13.60 -0.86 1.37
CA ALA A 356 13.51 0.05 2.52
C ALA A 356 12.05 0.42 2.78
N SER A 357 11.67 0.42 4.06
CA SER A 357 10.41 0.95 4.59
C SER A 357 10.75 1.73 5.85
N VAL A 358 11.23 2.95 5.67
CA VAL A 358 11.53 3.90 6.74
C VAL A 358 10.30 4.78 6.95
N ASP A 359 9.91 4.97 8.19
CA ASP A 359 8.85 5.88 8.62
C ASP A 359 9.17 6.29 10.06
N ILE A 360 9.87 7.40 10.20
CA ILE A 360 10.35 7.96 11.47
C ILE A 360 9.46 9.16 11.79
N VAL A 361 8.92 9.21 13.00
CA VAL A 361 7.89 10.17 13.39
C VAL A 361 8.25 10.74 14.76
N SER A 362 8.15 12.06 14.94
CA SER A 362 8.31 12.66 16.27
C SER A 362 7.25 12.10 17.24
N SER A 363 7.61 11.88 18.50
CA SER A 363 6.71 11.33 19.53
C SER A 363 5.38 12.10 19.69
N LYS A 364 5.37 13.39 19.33
CA LYS A 364 4.22 14.30 19.44
C LYS A 364 3.37 14.40 18.16
N PHE A 365 3.76 13.77 17.06
CA PHE A 365 3.19 13.99 15.72
C PHE A 365 1.68 13.67 15.66
N TYR A 366 1.29 12.44 16.00
CA TYR A 366 -0.09 11.99 15.85
C TYR A 366 -1.06 12.70 16.80
N ASN A 367 -0.62 13.03 18.02
CA ASN A 367 -1.45 13.77 18.99
C ASN A 367 -1.55 15.28 18.69
N ASN A 368 -0.70 15.82 17.81
CA ASN A 368 -0.70 17.23 17.40
C ASN A 368 -0.96 17.40 15.90
N THR A 369 -1.64 16.43 15.28
CA THR A 369 -1.91 16.45 13.84
C THR A 369 -2.81 17.63 13.43
N VAL A 370 -2.36 18.39 12.44
CA VAL A 370 -3.18 19.38 11.74
C VAL A 370 -3.98 18.79 10.58
N ASN A 371 -3.68 17.54 10.20
CA ASN A 371 -4.27 16.82 9.08
C ASN A 371 -5.21 15.70 9.54
N ASN A 372 -6.52 15.86 9.32
CA ASN A 372 -7.54 14.89 9.69
C ASN A 372 -7.38 13.52 9.02
N ASN A 373 -6.64 13.41 7.90
CA ASN A 373 -6.43 12.13 7.25
C ASN A 373 -5.77 11.12 8.20
N TYR A 374 -4.91 11.56 9.13
CA TYR A 374 -4.32 10.68 10.14
C TYR A 374 -5.36 10.13 11.13
N ILE A 375 -6.44 10.86 11.36
CA ILE A 375 -7.58 10.44 12.18
C ILE A 375 -8.44 9.45 11.39
N PHE A 376 -8.89 9.80 10.18
CA PHE A 376 -9.72 8.92 9.35
C PHE A 376 -9.02 7.61 8.96
N ASN A 377 -7.70 7.62 8.79
CA ASN A 377 -6.93 6.40 8.52
C ASN A 377 -6.61 5.59 9.77
N GLY A 378 -6.92 6.09 10.97
CA GLY A 378 -6.63 5.42 12.24
C GLY A 378 -5.16 5.49 12.67
N ASN A 379 -4.32 6.30 11.99
CA ASN A 379 -2.90 6.42 12.34
C ASN A 379 -2.69 7.00 13.74
N VAL A 380 -3.63 7.80 14.24
CA VAL A 380 -3.61 8.33 15.62
C VAL A 380 -3.76 7.25 16.70
N LEU A 381 -4.11 6.02 16.32
CA LEU A 381 -4.16 4.87 17.23
C LEU A 381 -2.84 4.08 17.26
N ASN A 382 -1.87 4.42 16.41
CA ASN A 382 -0.58 3.73 16.41
C ASN A 382 0.15 4.00 17.72
N THR A 383 0.48 2.95 18.47
CA THR A 383 1.28 3.02 19.70
C THR A 383 2.77 2.80 19.45
N THR A 384 3.12 2.21 18.32
CA THR A 384 4.50 1.97 17.90
C THR A 384 4.71 2.34 16.43
N GLN A 385 5.94 2.69 16.09
CA GLN A 385 6.37 3.03 14.74
C GLN A 385 7.63 2.26 14.39
N THR A 386 7.55 1.47 13.31
CA THR A 386 8.65 0.61 12.87
C THR A 386 9.21 1.07 11.53
N SER A 387 10.53 1.03 11.43
CA SER A 387 11.30 1.33 10.23
C SER A 387 12.29 0.20 9.99
N ARG A 388 12.41 -0.24 8.73
CA ARG A 388 13.35 -1.30 8.36
C ARG A 388 13.98 -1.06 7.00
N ILE A 389 15.28 -1.29 6.93
CA ILE A 389 16.04 -1.39 5.68
C ILE A 389 16.58 -2.82 5.60
N ASN A 390 16.47 -3.45 4.44
CA ASN A 390 16.93 -4.81 4.21
C ASN A 390 17.76 -4.89 2.92
N VAL A 391 18.89 -5.55 3.02
CA VAL A 391 19.78 -5.91 1.91
C VAL A 391 19.96 -7.42 1.95
N THR A 392 19.74 -8.10 0.84
CA THR A 392 20.05 -9.54 0.73
C THR A 392 20.93 -9.77 -0.48
N LYS A 393 22.05 -10.47 -0.28
CA LYS A 393 22.97 -10.93 -1.30
C LYS A 393 22.99 -12.47 -1.31
N ARG A 394 22.73 -13.05 -2.46
CA ARG A 394 22.91 -14.49 -2.73
C ARG A 394 24.11 -14.67 -3.63
N PHE A 395 24.86 -15.73 -3.42
CA PHE A 395 26.00 -16.09 -4.27
C PHE A 395 25.59 -17.26 -5.16
N LEU A 396 26.01 -17.24 -6.44
CA LEU A 396 25.65 -18.29 -7.39
C LEU A 396 26.42 -19.59 -7.12
N ASN A 397 27.72 -19.46 -6.89
CA ASN A 397 28.64 -20.60 -6.76
C ASN A 397 28.93 -20.97 -5.29
N LEU A 398 28.47 -20.16 -4.34
CA LEU A 398 28.62 -20.42 -2.91
C LEU A 398 27.23 -20.61 -2.30
N PRO A 399 26.99 -21.66 -1.50
CA PRO A 399 25.71 -21.92 -0.84
C PRO A 399 25.49 -20.96 0.34
N ILE A 400 25.71 -19.67 0.14
CA ILE A 400 25.71 -18.64 1.17
C ILE A 400 24.70 -17.56 0.77
N THR A 401 23.88 -17.15 1.73
CA THR A 401 23.03 -15.97 1.64
C THR A 401 23.36 -15.04 2.78
N ILE A 402 23.72 -13.80 2.46
CA ILE A 402 23.95 -12.74 3.44
C ILE A 402 22.73 -11.82 3.43
N SER A 403 22.09 -11.64 4.59
CA SER A 403 21.02 -10.67 4.79
C SER A 403 21.46 -9.67 5.86
N ALA A 404 21.49 -8.39 5.52
CA ALA A 404 21.75 -7.31 6.45
C ALA A 404 20.49 -6.45 6.58
N SER A 405 20.22 -5.98 7.78
CA SER A 405 19.11 -5.09 8.06
C SER A 405 19.46 -4.02 9.08
N ALA A 406 18.73 -2.91 8.96
CA ALA A 406 18.69 -1.84 9.95
C ALA A 406 17.26 -1.73 10.44
N GLY A 407 17.06 -1.79 11.75
CA GLY A 407 15.76 -1.67 12.40
C GLY A 407 15.70 -0.46 13.33
N TYR A 408 14.58 0.25 13.30
CA TYR A 408 14.23 1.29 14.27
C TYR A 408 12.78 1.03 14.69
N ASN A 409 12.52 0.93 16.00
CA ASN A 409 11.20 0.72 16.56
C ASN A 409 10.98 1.68 17.72
N GLN A 410 10.04 2.59 17.57
CA GLN A 410 9.72 3.60 18.57
C GLN A 410 8.38 3.28 19.22
N ASN A 411 8.30 3.41 20.54
CA ASN A 411 7.07 3.33 21.30
C ASN A 411 6.62 4.74 21.72
N PHE A 412 5.44 5.15 21.25
CA PHE A 412 4.91 6.49 21.55
C PHE A 412 4.39 6.64 22.98
N ALA A 413 4.04 5.54 23.65
CA ALA A 413 3.55 5.56 25.03
C ALA A 413 4.69 5.75 26.04
N THR A 414 5.86 5.11 25.81
CA THR A 414 7.01 5.19 26.73
C THR A 414 8.08 6.19 26.28
N GLY A 415 8.08 6.60 25.00
CA GLY A 415 9.14 7.43 24.41
C GLY A 415 10.44 6.67 24.11
N LEU A 416 10.49 5.37 24.40
CA LEU A 416 11.64 4.52 24.14
C LEU A 416 11.75 4.15 22.66
N THR A 417 12.98 4.04 22.20
CA THR A 417 13.37 3.73 20.82
C THR A 417 14.39 2.60 20.82
N ASP A 418 14.02 1.48 20.23
CA ASP A 418 14.88 0.35 19.96
C ASP A 418 15.54 0.48 18.60
N ILE A 419 16.86 0.41 18.56
CA ILE A 419 17.64 0.48 17.33
C ILE A 419 18.45 -0.78 17.20
N ARG A 420 18.38 -1.39 16.02
CA ARG A 420 19.18 -2.56 15.66
C ARG A 420 19.94 -2.30 14.37
N LEU A 421 21.22 -1.95 14.47
CA LEU A 421 22.02 -1.56 13.32
C LEU A 421 23.54 -1.72 13.56
N PRO A 422 24.27 -2.50 12.73
CA PRO A 422 23.75 -3.47 11.77
C PRO A 422 23.20 -4.73 12.47
N ASP A 423 22.18 -5.33 11.86
CA ASP A 423 21.76 -6.71 12.11
C ASP A 423 22.05 -7.53 10.85
N MET A 424 22.92 -8.52 10.94
CA MET A 424 23.40 -9.28 9.79
C MET A 424 23.27 -10.77 10.06
N THR A 425 22.76 -11.51 9.08
CA THR A 425 22.70 -12.98 9.10
C THR A 425 23.36 -13.52 7.84
N VAL A 426 24.22 -14.51 8.03
CA VAL A 426 24.85 -15.31 6.98
C VAL A 426 24.29 -16.71 7.13
N ALA A 427 23.43 -17.11 6.20
CA ALA A 427 22.86 -18.44 6.16
C ALA A 427 23.66 -19.30 5.16
N VAL A 428 24.12 -20.47 5.60
CA VAL A 428 24.72 -21.47 4.72
C VAL A 428 23.65 -22.51 4.39
N ASN A 429 23.47 -22.82 3.11
CA ASN A 429 22.50 -23.84 2.71
C ASN A 429 22.88 -25.19 3.31
N GLN A 430 21.85 -25.95 3.67
CA GLN A 430 21.98 -27.30 4.18
C GLN A 430 22.88 -28.14 3.28
N PHE A 431 23.85 -28.82 3.88
CA PHE A 431 24.68 -29.81 3.20
C PHE A 431 24.73 -31.11 3.99
N TYR A 432 25.05 -32.21 3.30
CA TYR A 432 25.08 -33.54 3.88
C TYR A 432 26.54 -34.00 4.00
N LEU A 433 26.93 -34.49 5.18
CA LEU A 433 28.32 -34.86 5.45
C LEU A 433 28.76 -36.09 4.66
N PHE A 434 27.86 -37.08 4.55
CA PHE A 434 28.18 -38.41 4.00
C PHE A 434 27.25 -38.78 2.84
N LYS A 435 26.80 -37.80 2.04
CA LYS A 435 25.94 -38.11 0.89
C LYS A 435 26.67 -39.03 -0.11
N PRO A 436 26.03 -40.08 -0.64
CA PRO A 436 26.62 -40.91 -1.69
C PRO A 436 26.79 -40.08 -2.97
N LYS A 437 27.82 -40.41 -3.77
CA LYS A 437 28.07 -39.75 -5.06
C LYS A 437 26.97 -40.05 -6.09
N THR A 438 26.35 -41.23 -5.98
CA THR A 438 25.27 -41.73 -6.85
C THR A 438 24.27 -42.52 -6.01
N GLY A 439 22.96 -42.43 -6.33
CA GLY A 439 21.90 -43.17 -5.62
C GLY A 439 21.09 -42.33 -4.63
N VAL A 440 20.11 -42.96 -3.99
CA VAL A 440 19.23 -42.34 -2.98
C VAL A 440 19.87 -42.50 -1.61
N ARG A 441 19.83 -41.44 -0.79
CA ARG A 441 20.33 -41.49 0.59
C ARG A 441 19.50 -42.46 1.43
N THR A 442 20.18 -43.27 2.24
CA THR A 442 19.53 -44.24 3.13
C THR A 442 20.14 -44.25 4.54
N GLY A 443 19.36 -44.71 5.52
CA GLY A 443 19.82 -44.84 6.89
C GLY A 443 20.12 -43.53 7.60
N LEU A 444 20.81 -43.61 8.74
CA LEU A 444 21.11 -42.46 9.59
C LEU A 444 22.37 -41.71 9.16
N LEU A 445 23.37 -42.38 8.58
CA LEU A 445 24.66 -41.74 8.27
C LEU A 445 24.58 -40.84 7.03
N GLU A 446 24.01 -41.33 5.93
CA GLU A 446 23.92 -40.57 4.68
C GLU A 446 22.94 -39.39 4.77
N ASN A 447 21.99 -39.47 5.72
CA ASN A 447 21.01 -38.42 6.01
C ASN A 447 21.51 -37.37 7.02
N ILE A 448 22.74 -37.49 7.55
CA ILE A 448 23.34 -36.45 8.40
C ILE A 448 23.50 -35.18 7.58
N ASN A 449 22.70 -34.19 7.94
CA ASN A 449 22.74 -32.86 7.38
C ASN A 449 23.21 -31.85 8.41
N VAL A 450 23.91 -30.84 7.93
CA VAL A 450 24.41 -29.72 8.71
C VAL A 450 23.71 -28.46 8.21
N ASN A 451 23.09 -27.75 9.15
CA ASN A 451 22.63 -26.38 8.98
C ASN A 451 23.49 -25.48 9.85
N THR A 452 24.09 -24.45 9.25
CA THR A 452 24.89 -23.49 10.00
C THR A 452 24.68 -22.09 9.47
N GLY A 453 24.95 -21.11 10.34
CA GLY A 453 24.90 -19.72 9.99
C GLY A 453 25.58 -18.86 11.03
N PHE A 454 25.79 -17.60 10.68
CA PHE A 454 26.37 -16.59 11.54
C PHE A 454 25.42 -15.41 11.64
N ALA A 455 25.11 -14.96 12.85
CA ALA A 455 24.32 -13.78 13.10
C ALA A 455 25.19 -12.76 13.85
N LEU A 456 25.19 -11.52 13.43
CA LEU A 456 25.80 -10.38 14.11
C LEU A 456 24.68 -9.39 14.39
N SER A 457 24.59 -8.92 15.63
CA SER A 457 23.58 -7.95 16.00
C SER A 457 24.17 -6.87 16.89
N ASN A 458 23.74 -5.64 16.64
CA ASN A 458 24.01 -4.48 17.47
C ASN A 458 22.66 -3.91 17.89
N TYR A 459 22.46 -3.71 19.19
CA TYR A 459 21.17 -3.32 19.74
C TYR A 459 21.33 -2.30 20.86
N VAL A 460 20.48 -1.26 20.84
CA VAL A 460 20.37 -0.28 21.91
C VAL A 460 18.91 0.14 22.08
N THR A 461 18.48 0.32 23.33
CA THR A 461 17.26 1.03 23.67
C THR A 461 17.65 2.41 24.17
N THR A 462 17.11 3.45 23.56
CA THR A 462 17.44 4.87 23.83
C THR A 462 16.19 5.73 23.78
N THR A 463 16.26 6.98 24.19
CA THR A 463 15.20 7.98 23.99
C THR A 463 15.51 8.92 22.82
N GLU A 464 14.50 9.67 22.35
CA GLU A 464 14.64 10.65 21.25
C GLU A 464 15.74 11.70 21.54
N ASP A 465 15.89 12.11 22.80
CA ASP A 465 16.89 13.10 23.21
C ASP A 465 18.31 12.53 23.32
N GLN A 466 18.48 11.22 23.46
CA GLN A 466 19.79 10.54 23.56
C GLN A 466 20.26 9.96 22.22
N LEU A 467 19.39 9.96 21.20
CA LEU A 467 19.67 9.45 19.87
C LEU A 467 20.92 10.12 19.26
N PHE A 468 21.85 9.29 18.76
CA PHE A 468 23.15 9.71 18.19
C PHE A 468 24.10 10.45 19.14
N LYS A 469 23.78 10.55 20.44
CA LYS A 469 24.68 11.08 21.48
C LYS A 469 25.56 9.97 22.07
N GLN A 470 26.56 10.36 22.87
CA GLN A 470 27.53 9.45 23.48
C GLN A 470 26.87 8.34 24.31
N GLN A 471 25.80 8.66 25.05
CA GLN A 471 25.07 7.71 25.89
C GLN A 471 24.56 6.50 25.10
N MET A 472 23.94 6.74 23.94
CA MET A 472 23.45 5.66 23.06
C MET A 472 24.57 4.69 22.65
N TRP A 473 25.77 5.20 22.34
CA TRP A 473 26.92 4.36 21.97
C TRP A 473 27.51 3.61 23.16
N GLN A 474 27.44 4.18 24.35
CA GLN A 474 27.85 3.52 25.60
C GLN A 474 26.88 2.42 26.00
N ASP A 475 25.59 2.56 25.72
CA ASP A 475 24.56 1.54 26.02
C ASP A 475 24.41 0.49 24.92
N LEU A 476 25.05 0.69 23.77
CA LEU A 476 25.04 -0.25 22.65
C LEU A 476 25.57 -1.62 23.09
N LYS A 477 24.78 -2.65 22.84
CA LYS A 477 25.15 -4.04 23.00
C LYS A 477 25.54 -4.58 21.64
N THR A 478 26.68 -5.26 21.56
CA THR A 478 27.14 -5.95 20.34
C THR A 478 27.41 -7.41 20.64
N GLY A 479 26.86 -8.30 19.81
CA GLY A 479 27.10 -9.73 19.91
C GLY A 479 27.05 -10.42 18.55
N ALA A 480 27.71 -11.57 18.46
CA ALA A 480 27.63 -12.48 17.34
C ALA A 480 27.26 -13.90 17.82
N LYS A 481 26.54 -14.65 17.00
CA LYS A 481 26.10 -16.01 17.26
C LYS A 481 26.33 -16.88 16.03
N ASN A 482 27.05 -17.97 16.18
CA ASN A 482 27.14 -19.03 15.20
C ASN A 482 26.33 -20.24 15.70
N ASN A 483 25.34 -20.66 14.92
CA ASN A 483 24.59 -21.89 15.18
C ASN A 483 25.12 -23.01 14.29
N ILE A 484 25.32 -24.19 14.87
CA ILE A 484 25.64 -25.43 14.15
C ILE A 484 24.60 -26.47 14.56
N SER A 485 23.76 -26.86 13.61
CA SER A 485 22.69 -27.84 13.81
C SER A 485 22.95 -29.05 12.92
N LEU A 486 23.15 -30.21 13.53
CA LEU A 486 23.25 -31.49 12.87
C LEU A 486 21.93 -32.22 13.05
N SER A 487 21.38 -32.79 11.98
CA SER A 487 20.22 -33.66 12.10
C SER A 487 20.31 -34.83 11.15
N THR A 488 19.65 -35.93 11.51
CA THR A 488 19.45 -37.08 10.64
C THR A 488 18.10 -37.71 10.94
N ASN A 489 17.50 -38.33 9.94
CA ASN A 489 16.27 -39.09 10.10
C ASN A 489 16.30 -40.39 9.30
N THR A 490 15.52 -41.35 9.76
CA THR A 490 15.28 -42.61 9.06
C THR A 490 13.91 -43.17 9.43
N THR A 491 13.35 -43.99 8.55
CA THR A 491 12.09 -44.69 8.85
C THR A 491 12.40 -46.06 9.43
N LEU A 492 12.07 -46.28 10.69
CA LEU A 492 12.15 -47.56 11.37
C LEU A 492 10.86 -48.36 11.13
N ALA A 493 11.02 -49.66 10.83
CA ALA A 493 9.92 -50.60 10.61
C ALA A 493 8.81 -50.10 9.66
N LYS A 494 9.13 -49.21 8.70
CA LYS A 494 8.23 -48.56 7.72
C LYS A 494 7.18 -47.59 8.29
N PHE A 495 6.96 -47.54 9.61
CA PHE A 495 5.87 -46.75 10.22
C PHE A 495 6.33 -45.65 11.17
N PHE A 496 7.57 -45.72 11.65
CA PHE A 496 8.09 -44.79 12.65
C PHE A 496 9.20 -43.94 12.04
N THR A 497 9.01 -42.63 12.01
CA THR A 497 10.07 -41.70 11.65
C THR A 497 10.91 -41.43 12.91
N PHE A 498 12.13 -41.95 12.92
CA PHE A 498 13.12 -41.69 13.94
C PHE A 498 14.04 -40.57 13.49
N SER A 499 14.23 -39.56 14.33
CA SER A 499 15.13 -38.44 14.04
C SER A 499 16.07 -38.20 15.21
N LEU A 500 17.33 -37.92 14.90
CA LEU A 500 18.34 -37.46 15.84
C LEU A 500 18.74 -36.04 15.46
N SER A 501 18.94 -35.17 16.44
CA SER A 501 19.49 -33.85 16.21
C SER A 501 20.45 -33.42 17.32
N ALA A 502 21.40 -32.59 16.95
CA ALA A 502 22.32 -31.92 17.86
C ALA A 502 22.41 -30.45 17.44
N ASN A 503 22.32 -29.55 18.39
CA ASN A 503 22.41 -28.12 18.16
C ASN A 503 23.50 -27.54 19.07
N ALA A 504 24.38 -26.72 18.52
CA ALA A 504 25.39 -25.99 19.26
C ALA A 504 25.32 -24.49 18.90
N ASP A 505 25.21 -23.65 19.92
CA ASP A 505 25.20 -22.21 19.82
C ASP A 505 26.51 -21.66 20.38
N ASN A 506 27.31 -21.02 19.52
CA ASN A 506 28.53 -20.33 19.89
C ASN A 506 28.27 -18.84 19.87
N VAL A 507 28.30 -18.19 21.03
CA VAL A 507 27.99 -16.77 21.19
C VAL A 507 29.25 -16.00 21.58
N LEU A 508 29.42 -14.83 20.99
CA LEU A 508 30.44 -13.85 21.30
C LEU A 508 29.77 -12.52 21.66
N THR A 509 30.24 -11.87 22.71
CA THR A 509 29.79 -10.54 23.15
C THR A 509 30.99 -9.63 23.36
N THR A 510 30.74 -8.32 23.30
CA THR A 510 31.74 -7.26 23.53
C THR A 510 31.66 -6.65 24.93
N LYS A 511 30.71 -7.12 25.74
CA LYS A 511 30.51 -6.67 27.11
C LYS A 511 30.21 -7.85 28.01
N THR A 512 30.80 -7.83 29.20
CA THR A 512 30.48 -8.73 30.31
C THR A 512 29.99 -7.93 31.51
N LEU A 513 29.16 -8.56 32.33
CA LEU A 513 28.61 -7.98 33.55
C LEU A 513 29.45 -8.41 34.75
N GLU A 514 29.72 -7.47 35.64
CA GLU A 514 30.26 -7.69 36.97
C GLU A 514 29.27 -7.14 38.00
N LYS A 515 28.85 -8.00 38.93
CA LYS A 515 27.93 -7.63 40.01
C LYS A 515 28.70 -7.58 41.32
N SER A 516 28.52 -6.48 42.05
CA SER A 516 29.03 -6.36 43.42
C SER A 516 27.98 -5.69 44.30
N PHE A 517 27.91 -6.07 45.57
CA PHE A 517 27.02 -5.40 46.52
C PHE A 517 27.73 -4.20 47.12
N ASN A 518 27.08 -3.05 47.08
CA ASN A 518 27.60 -1.81 47.64
C ASN A 518 26.92 -1.54 48.99
N PRO A 519 27.67 -1.66 50.11
CA PRO A 519 27.11 -1.48 51.44
C PRO A 519 26.73 -0.03 51.75
N VAL A 520 27.23 0.95 50.98
CA VAL A 520 26.94 2.39 51.18
C VAL A 520 25.59 2.76 50.58
N THR A 521 25.28 2.28 49.38
CA THR A 521 24.01 2.55 48.69
C THR A 521 22.92 1.52 49.00
N ASN A 522 23.28 0.45 49.73
CA ASN A 522 22.44 -0.72 49.99
C ASN A 522 21.87 -1.31 48.67
N GLY A 523 22.69 -1.35 47.63
CA GLY A 523 22.31 -1.70 46.26
C GLY A 523 23.30 -2.63 45.58
N ILE A 524 22.89 -3.23 44.46
CA ILE A 524 23.76 -4.03 43.60
C ILE A 524 24.32 -3.13 42.51
N ASP A 525 25.64 -2.97 42.50
CA ASP A 525 26.35 -2.26 41.45
C ASP A 525 26.58 -3.20 40.27
N ASN A 526 25.99 -2.85 39.12
CA ASN A 526 26.15 -3.55 37.85
C ASN A 526 27.18 -2.81 37.00
N VAL A 527 28.40 -3.34 36.90
CA VAL A 527 29.48 -2.76 36.10
C VAL A 527 29.61 -3.55 34.80
N TYR A 528 29.44 -2.87 33.67
CA TYR A 528 29.63 -3.47 32.35
C TYR A 528 31.06 -3.24 31.85
N ASN A 529 31.84 -4.31 31.78
CA ASN A 529 33.22 -4.29 31.32
C ASN A 529 33.27 -4.49 29.80
N ASN A 530 33.93 -3.58 29.08
CA ASN A 530 34.14 -3.71 27.64
C ASN A 530 35.27 -4.72 27.37
N GLY A 531 34.98 -5.76 26.59
CA GLY A 531 35.93 -6.82 26.24
C GLY A 531 35.27 -7.94 25.45
N ILE A 532 36.06 -8.72 24.71
CA ILE A 532 35.53 -9.86 23.95
C ILE A 532 35.42 -11.07 24.88
N ALA A 533 34.23 -11.62 25.02
CA ALA A 533 33.97 -12.85 25.75
C ALA A 533 33.04 -13.76 24.94
N ALA A 534 33.11 -15.07 25.16
CA ALA A 534 32.32 -16.03 24.43
C ALA A 534 31.83 -17.18 25.32
N TYR A 535 30.74 -17.81 24.90
CA TYR A 535 30.23 -19.04 25.50
C TYR A 535 29.68 -19.94 24.41
N SER A 536 29.69 -21.24 24.69
CA SER A 536 29.07 -22.26 23.85
C SER A 536 28.04 -23.04 24.65
N THR A 537 26.84 -23.18 24.11
CA THR A 537 25.82 -24.09 24.61
C THR A 537 25.50 -25.14 23.56
N PHE A 538 25.03 -26.31 24.00
CA PHE A 538 24.64 -27.38 23.10
C PHE A 538 23.52 -28.24 23.69
N SER A 539 22.74 -28.84 22.81
CA SER A 539 21.65 -29.75 23.15
C SER A 539 21.57 -30.87 22.13
N THR A 540 21.11 -32.05 22.54
CA THR A 540 20.83 -33.17 21.65
C THR A 540 19.38 -33.61 21.83
N SER A 541 18.76 -34.12 20.77
CA SER A 541 17.42 -34.68 20.85
C SER A 541 17.26 -35.92 19.99
N ALA A 542 16.39 -36.81 20.45
CA ALA A 542 15.95 -37.99 19.73
C ALA A 542 14.43 -38.01 19.71
N SER A 543 13.82 -38.10 18.54
CA SER A 543 12.36 -38.09 18.39
C SER A 543 11.85 -39.25 17.57
N LEU A 544 10.68 -39.75 17.96
CA LEU A 544 9.93 -40.79 17.26
C LEU A 544 8.54 -40.28 16.93
N GLN A 545 8.13 -40.38 15.66
CA GLN A 545 6.83 -39.96 15.17
C GLN A 545 6.17 -41.08 14.36
N THR A 546 4.85 -41.19 14.43
CA THR A 546 4.06 -42.05 13.54
C THR A 546 2.73 -41.38 13.18
N ILE A 547 1.99 -41.94 12.23
CA ILE A 547 0.66 -41.46 11.82
C ILE A 547 -0.33 -42.61 11.94
N LEU A 548 -1.37 -42.41 12.75
CA LEU A 548 -2.47 -43.32 12.97
C LEU A 548 -3.71 -42.80 12.24
N TYR A 549 -4.41 -43.69 11.54
CA TYR A 549 -5.65 -43.38 10.84
C TYR A 549 -6.81 -44.16 11.43
N GLY A 550 -7.88 -43.47 11.80
CA GLY A 550 -9.15 -44.05 12.22
C GLY A 550 -10.29 -43.52 11.36
N GLN A 551 -11.25 -44.39 11.01
CA GLN A 551 -12.49 -43.97 10.35
C GLN A 551 -13.67 -44.76 10.91
N LYS A 552 -14.72 -44.06 11.34
CA LYS A 552 -15.98 -44.64 11.76
C LYS A 552 -17.06 -44.29 10.72
N ASN A 553 -17.62 -45.32 10.09
CA ASN A 553 -18.77 -45.17 9.21
C ASN A 553 -20.07 -45.32 10.02
N PHE A 554 -21.07 -44.52 9.68
CA PHE A 554 -22.38 -44.54 10.32
C PHE A 554 -23.42 -45.21 9.40
N GLY A 555 -24.52 -45.69 9.99
CA GLY A 555 -25.56 -46.41 9.25
C GLY A 555 -26.25 -45.56 8.17
N LYS A 556 -26.89 -46.23 7.20
CA LYS A 556 -27.52 -45.58 6.03
C LYS A 556 -28.57 -44.52 6.36
N LYS A 557 -29.18 -44.54 7.56
CA LYS A 557 -30.17 -43.54 8.02
C LYS A 557 -29.55 -42.31 8.68
N SER A 558 -28.26 -42.33 9.01
CA SER A 558 -27.58 -41.22 9.68
C SER A 558 -27.35 -40.02 8.74
N PRO A 559 -27.46 -38.76 9.23
CA PRO A 559 -27.07 -37.57 8.48
C PRO A 559 -25.54 -37.46 8.31
N ILE A 560 -24.79 -37.99 9.27
CA ILE A 560 -23.34 -38.16 9.19
C ILE A 560 -23.06 -39.50 8.52
N VAL A 561 -22.22 -39.51 7.49
CA VAL A 561 -21.84 -40.72 6.74
C VAL A 561 -20.60 -41.37 7.36
N ALA A 562 -19.58 -40.56 7.65
CA ALA A 562 -18.35 -41.04 8.25
C ALA A 562 -17.64 -39.92 9.02
N ILE A 563 -16.90 -40.29 10.07
CA ILE A 563 -15.91 -39.43 10.72
C ILE A 563 -14.55 -40.09 10.53
N ARG A 564 -13.58 -39.33 10.04
CA ARG A 564 -12.18 -39.73 9.94
C ARG A 564 -11.35 -38.92 10.91
N HIS A 565 -10.48 -39.61 11.62
CA HIS A 565 -9.52 -39.06 12.55
C HIS A 565 -8.12 -39.47 12.11
N MET A 566 -7.26 -38.50 11.87
CA MET A 566 -5.83 -38.71 11.67
C MET A 566 -5.11 -38.19 12.92
N MET A 567 -4.36 -39.06 13.57
CA MET A 567 -3.59 -38.74 14.78
C MET A 567 -2.11 -38.90 14.46
N THR A 568 -1.31 -37.89 14.76
CA THR A 568 0.14 -37.88 14.57
C THR A 568 0.80 -37.70 15.93
N PRO A 569 0.96 -38.79 16.71
CA PRO A 569 1.72 -38.73 17.95
C PRO A 569 3.22 -38.60 17.65
N SER A 570 3.89 -37.79 18.45
CA SER A 570 5.33 -37.59 18.42
C SER A 570 5.87 -37.49 19.85
N PHE A 571 6.96 -38.20 20.11
CA PHE A 571 7.68 -38.17 21.39
C PHE A 571 9.11 -37.71 21.12
N SER A 572 9.63 -36.80 21.94
CA SER A 572 10.98 -36.25 21.76
C SER A 572 11.71 -36.20 23.10
N PHE A 573 12.80 -36.96 23.22
CA PHE A 573 13.75 -36.82 24.32
C PHE A 573 14.76 -35.73 23.99
N THR A 574 14.97 -34.77 24.89
CA THR A 574 15.94 -33.69 24.76
C THR A 574 16.89 -33.68 25.95
N TYR A 575 18.18 -33.57 25.67
CA TYR A 575 19.25 -33.43 26.65
C TYR A 575 19.98 -32.09 26.46
N SER A 576 20.17 -31.36 27.54
CA SER A 576 21.03 -30.17 27.60
C SER A 576 21.79 -30.18 28.93
N PRO A 577 23.13 -30.03 28.93
CA PRO A 577 23.90 -29.88 30.17
C PRO A 577 23.49 -28.65 30.97
N ASP A 578 23.90 -28.65 32.25
CA ASP A 578 23.86 -27.45 33.09
C ASP A 578 25.05 -26.54 32.75
N PHE A 579 24.81 -25.46 32.00
CA PHE A 579 25.82 -24.44 31.68
C PHE A 579 26.05 -23.46 32.84
N GLY A 580 25.31 -23.59 33.94
CA GLY A 580 25.52 -22.91 35.22
C GLY A 580 26.69 -23.45 36.03
N ALA A 581 27.15 -24.68 35.74
CA ALA A 581 28.25 -25.30 36.47
C ALA A 581 29.55 -24.48 36.36
N ARG A 582 30.26 -24.33 37.48
CA ARG A 582 31.51 -23.53 37.57
C ARG A 582 32.59 -23.96 36.57
N SER A 583 32.59 -25.23 36.15
CA SER A 583 33.53 -25.77 35.15
C SER A 583 33.43 -25.08 33.79
N TRP A 584 32.28 -24.50 33.43
CA TRP A 584 32.11 -23.74 32.19
C TRP A 584 32.65 -22.31 32.26
N GLY A 585 32.78 -21.75 33.47
CA GLY A 585 33.27 -20.38 33.68
C GLY A 585 32.28 -19.26 33.27
N TYR A 586 31.03 -19.59 32.96
CA TYR A 586 30.02 -18.62 32.51
C TYR A 586 29.28 -17.90 33.67
N TYR A 587 29.38 -18.46 34.88
CA TYR A 587 28.73 -17.96 36.08
C TYR A 587 29.76 -17.60 37.14
N ARG A 588 29.46 -16.55 37.89
CA ARG A 588 30.21 -16.08 39.06
C ARG A 588 29.23 -15.82 40.19
N ASP A 589 29.76 -15.65 41.39
CA ASP A 589 28.95 -15.35 42.56
C ASP A 589 29.28 -13.96 43.11
N TYR A 590 28.28 -13.32 43.72
CA TYR A 590 28.48 -12.12 44.55
C TYR A 590 27.75 -12.31 45.89
N ALA A 591 28.24 -11.67 46.95
CA ALA A 591 27.56 -11.65 48.24
C ALA A 591 26.44 -10.59 48.20
N ASN A 592 25.20 -10.97 48.51
CA ASN A 592 24.09 -10.03 48.58
C ASN A 592 24.06 -9.27 49.92
N ALA A 593 23.05 -8.41 50.13
CA ALA A 593 22.90 -7.61 51.35
C ALA A 593 22.84 -8.42 52.66
N ARG A 594 22.48 -9.71 52.59
CA ARG A 594 22.42 -10.64 53.73
C ARG A 594 23.68 -11.50 53.87
N GLY A 595 24.68 -11.29 53.03
CA GLY A 595 25.88 -12.13 52.92
C GLY A 595 25.64 -13.46 52.21
N GLU A 596 24.46 -13.68 51.62
CA GLU A 596 24.18 -14.91 50.88
C GLU A 596 24.87 -14.84 49.51
N ILE A 597 25.52 -15.93 49.15
CA ILE A 597 26.22 -16.08 47.88
C ILE A 597 25.18 -16.30 46.78
N THR A 598 25.06 -15.34 45.86
CA THR A 598 24.09 -15.39 44.75
C THR A 598 24.81 -15.56 43.41
N PRO A 599 24.54 -16.63 42.65
CA PRO A 599 25.12 -16.83 41.33
C PRO A 599 24.52 -15.88 40.29
N TYR A 600 25.34 -15.43 39.35
CA TYR A 600 24.92 -14.64 38.19
C TYR A 600 25.77 -14.99 36.96
N SER A 601 25.20 -14.84 35.77
CA SER A 601 25.97 -15.02 34.55
C SER A 601 26.72 -13.75 34.18
N ILE A 602 27.99 -13.87 33.80
CA ILE A 602 28.76 -12.73 33.26
C ILE A 602 28.24 -12.26 31.90
N PHE A 603 27.32 -13.01 31.28
CA PHE A 603 26.66 -12.69 30.00
C PHE A 603 25.24 -12.14 30.18
N GLU A 604 24.75 -12.01 31.42
CA GLU A 604 23.42 -11.50 31.71
C GLU A 604 23.20 -10.11 31.08
N GLY A 605 22.06 -9.93 30.43
CA GLY A 605 21.73 -8.69 29.73
C GLY A 605 22.41 -8.51 28.35
N GLY A 606 23.22 -9.46 27.88
CA GLY A 606 23.75 -9.50 26.51
C GLY A 606 22.66 -9.75 25.45
N ILE A 607 22.98 -9.50 24.17
CA ILE A 607 21.98 -9.57 23.07
C ILE A 607 21.39 -10.97 22.89
N TYR A 608 22.22 -12.00 23.03
CA TYR A 608 21.82 -13.40 22.83
C TYR A 608 21.45 -14.11 24.14
N GLY A 609 21.29 -13.35 25.23
CA GLY A 609 21.01 -13.88 26.56
C GLY A 609 22.24 -14.48 27.23
N ALA A 610 22.01 -15.15 28.36
CA ALA A 610 23.01 -15.93 29.09
C ALA A 610 22.84 -17.43 28.81
N PRO A 611 23.90 -18.25 28.97
CA PRO A 611 23.78 -19.71 28.96
C PRO A 611 22.74 -20.19 29.98
N SER A 612 21.87 -21.12 29.60
CA SER A 612 20.85 -21.67 30.50
C SER A 612 21.46 -22.46 31.65
N THR A 613 20.93 -22.28 32.87
CA THR A 613 21.26 -23.11 34.03
C THR A 613 20.35 -24.34 34.13
N GLY A 614 20.84 -25.37 34.81
CA GLY A 614 20.12 -26.59 35.11
C GLY A 614 20.27 -27.67 34.03
N LEU A 615 20.42 -28.90 34.48
CA LEU A 615 20.42 -30.07 33.61
C LEU A 615 19.01 -30.27 33.05
N THR A 616 18.88 -30.42 31.72
CA THR A 616 17.61 -30.81 31.08
C THR A 616 17.72 -32.22 30.57
N GLN A 617 16.79 -33.07 31.00
CA GLN A 617 16.55 -34.40 30.46
C GLN A 617 15.04 -34.55 30.32
N SER A 618 14.48 -34.07 29.21
CA SER A 618 13.02 -33.96 29.07
C SER A 618 12.47 -34.87 27.99
N LEU A 619 11.44 -35.66 28.32
CA LEU A 619 10.60 -36.35 27.34
C LEU A 619 9.36 -35.50 27.05
N GLY A 620 9.34 -34.87 25.89
CA GLY A 620 8.18 -34.16 25.34
C GLY A 620 7.26 -35.11 24.58
N PHE A 621 5.96 -34.81 24.60
CA PHE A 621 4.98 -35.42 23.72
C PHE A 621 4.17 -34.35 23.00
N ASN A 622 3.78 -34.66 21.77
CA ASN A 622 2.98 -33.80 20.93
C ASN A 622 2.04 -34.68 20.10
N ILE A 623 0.75 -34.51 20.31
CA ILE A 623 -0.31 -35.29 19.67
C ILE A 623 -1.12 -34.34 18.81
N ALA A 624 -0.83 -34.34 17.51
CA ALA A 624 -1.60 -33.59 16.53
C ALA A 624 -2.77 -34.43 16.02
N ASN A 625 -3.97 -33.86 16.01
CA ASN A 625 -5.20 -34.50 15.54
C ASN A 625 -5.79 -33.70 14.40
N ASN A 626 -6.21 -34.36 13.34
CA ASN A 626 -7.05 -33.81 12.29
C ASN A 626 -8.35 -34.63 12.26
N ILE A 627 -9.48 -33.94 12.38
CA ILE A 627 -10.80 -34.57 12.47
C ILE A 627 -11.69 -34.01 11.37
N GLU A 628 -12.12 -34.88 10.47
CA GLU A 628 -12.98 -34.57 9.34
C GLU A 628 -14.22 -35.47 9.32
N MET A 629 -15.30 -34.91 8.81
CA MET A 629 -16.63 -35.52 8.79
C MET A 629 -17.17 -35.47 7.35
N LYS A 630 -17.85 -36.53 6.92
CA LYS A 630 -18.69 -36.52 5.72
C LYS A 630 -20.15 -36.49 6.14
N VAL A 631 -20.91 -35.52 5.66
CA VAL A 631 -22.36 -35.40 5.87
C VAL A 631 -23.10 -35.58 4.55
N LYS A 632 -24.35 -36.01 4.58
CA LYS A 632 -25.18 -36.04 3.38
C LYS A 632 -25.49 -34.63 2.90
N SER A 633 -25.47 -34.42 1.60
CA SER A 633 -25.78 -33.12 0.99
C SER A 633 -26.69 -33.30 -0.22
N LYS A 634 -27.78 -32.54 -0.27
CA LYS A 634 -28.68 -32.50 -1.44
C LYS A 634 -28.19 -31.56 -2.54
N SER A 635 -27.26 -30.66 -2.21
CA SER A 635 -26.74 -29.64 -3.13
C SER A 635 -25.38 -30.00 -3.75
N ASP A 636 -24.78 -31.11 -3.32
CA ASP A 636 -23.49 -31.58 -3.83
C ASP A 636 -23.71 -32.69 -4.85
N SER A 637 -23.00 -32.64 -5.99
CA SER A 637 -23.11 -33.63 -7.06
C SER A 637 -22.73 -35.05 -6.62
N THR A 638 -21.96 -35.18 -5.54
CA THR A 638 -21.55 -36.47 -4.97
C THR A 638 -22.52 -37.01 -3.90
N GLY A 639 -23.57 -36.25 -3.55
CA GLY A 639 -24.55 -36.60 -2.50
C GLY A 639 -24.01 -36.50 -1.06
N VAL A 640 -22.72 -36.18 -0.90
CA VAL A 640 -22.05 -36.04 0.41
C VAL A 640 -21.13 -34.82 0.41
N LYS A 641 -21.10 -34.09 1.52
CA LYS A 641 -20.24 -32.92 1.73
C LYS A 641 -19.21 -33.23 2.81
N LYS A 642 -17.94 -32.91 2.54
CA LYS A 642 -16.86 -33.03 3.51
C LYS A 642 -16.77 -31.75 4.36
N VAL A 643 -16.75 -31.91 5.68
CA VAL A 643 -16.68 -30.84 6.67
C VAL A 643 -15.49 -31.13 7.58
N LYS A 644 -14.57 -30.18 7.72
CA LYS A 644 -13.49 -30.28 8.72
C LYS A 644 -14.03 -29.82 10.07
N ILE A 645 -13.78 -30.58 11.13
CA ILE A 645 -14.16 -30.19 12.50
C ILE A 645 -12.97 -29.49 13.15
N PHE A 646 -11.82 -30.16 13.11
CA PHE A 646 -10.52 -29.61 13.50
C PHE A 646 -9.56 -29.83 12.35
N GLU A 647 -9.07 -28.73 11.77
CA GLU A 647 -7.96 -28.81 10.82
C GLU A 647 -6.68 -29.24 11.53
N ASN A 648 -6.51 -28.75 12.77
CA ASN A 648 -5.47 -29.17 13.68
C ASN A 648 -5.98 -29.04 15.11
N LEU A 649 -5.87 -30.10 15.91
CA LEU A 649 -6.04 -30.10 17.36
C LEU A 649 -4.79 -30.73 17.97
N ASN A 650 -3.93 -29.90 18.51
CA ASN A 650 -2.65 -30.27 19.05
C ASN A 650 -2.69 -30.27 20.58
N VAL A 651 -2.29 -31.38 21.20
CA VAL A 651 -2.08 -31.48 22.65
C VAL A 651 -0.60 -31.77 22.89
N SER A 652 0.05 -30.93 23.68
CA SER A 652 1.47 -31.06 23.98
C SER A 652 1.79 -30.81 25.45
N GLY A 653 2.89 -31.41 25.88
CA GLY A 653 3.48 -31.27 27.21
C GLY A 653 4.79 -32.05 27.29
N GLY A 654 5.40 -32.10 28.46
CA GLY A 654 6.62 -32.85 28.66
C GLY A 654 6.92 -33.11 30.13
N TYR A 655 7.86 -34.03 30.35
CA TYR A 655 8.36 -34.40 31.67
C TYR A 655 9.88 -34.26 31.71
N ASN A 656 10.41 -33.41 32.59
CA ASN A 656 11.85 -33.23 32.81
C ASN A 656 12.33 -34.11 33.97
N PHE A 657 13.06 -35.18 33.65
CA PHE A 657 13.63 -36.13 34.62
C PHE A 657 14.68 -35.48 35.53
N ALA A 658 15.37 -34.45 35.03
CA ALA A 658 16.43 -33.76 35.76
C ALA A 658 15.92 -32.62 36.67
N ALA A 659 14.66 -32.21 36.55
CA ALA A 659 14.10 -31.17 37.40
C ALA A 659 13.86 -31.69 38.83
N GLU A 660 14.23 -30.92 39.85
CA GLU A 660 13.96 -31.27 41.25
C GLU A 660 12.46 -31.12 41.59
N LYS A 661 11.83 -30.06 41.06
CA LYS A 661 10.42 -29.73 41.27
C LYS A 661 9.73 -29.44 39.95
N TYR A 662 8.40 -29.59 39.93
CA TYR A 662 7.57 -29.31 38.76
C TYR A 662 8.04 -30.05 37.49
N LYS A 663 8.27 -31.36 37.62
CA LYS A 663 8.79 -32.21 36.54
C LYS A 663 7.91 -32.20 35.29
N TRP A 664 6.59 -32.09 35.43
CA TRP A 664 5.68 -31.92 34.28
C TRP A 664 5.63 -30.46 33.85
N SER A 665 5.70 -30.21 32.54
CA SER A 665 5.39 -28.90 31.99
C SER A 665 3.90 -28.62 32.10
N VAL A 666 3.52 -27.35 31.93
CA VAL A 666 2.13 -27.01 31.58
C VAL A 666 1.71 -27.75 30.31
N PHE A 667 0.43 -28.10 30.23
CA PHE A 667 -0.14 -28.72 29.03
C PHE A 667 -0.72 -27.63 28.13
N SER A 668 -0.42 -27.71 26.85
CA SER A 668 -0.93 -26.78 25.84
C SER A 668 -1.86 -27.51 24.89
N VAL A 669 -3.05 -26.95 24.67
CA VAL A 669 -4.00 -27.41 23.65
C VAL A 669 -4.22 -26.30 22.65
N ASN A 670 -3.79 -26.50 21.40
CA ASN A 670 -4.01 -25.56 20.32
C ASN A 670 -4.98 -26.18 19.32
N ALA A 671 -6.05 -25.47 18.96
CA ALA A 671 -7.03 -25.93 18.00
C ALA A 671 -7.28 -24.88 16.93
N GLN A 672 -7.27 -25.32 15.68
CA GLN A 672 -7.65 -24.55 14.50
C GLN A 672 -8.80 -25.26 13.80
N SER A 673 -9.88 -24.52 13.60
CA SER A 673 -11.09 -24.99 12.94
C SER A 673 -11.52 -24.01 11.85
N SER A 674 -12.10 -24.56 10.80
CA SER A 674 -12.69 -23.79 9.71
C SER A 674 -14.11 -24.30 9.48
N PHE A 675 -15.10 -23.39 9.55
CA PHE A 675 -16.51 -23.72 9.39
C PHE A 675 -17.10 -23.01 8.18
N PHE A 676 -18.28 -23.45 7.75
CA PHE A 676 -19.02 -22.87 6.62
C PHE A 676 -18.17 -22.76 5.35
N ASP A 677 -17.56 -23.87 4.90
CA ASP A 677 -16.67 -23.88 3.72
C ASP A 677 -15.45 -22.98 3.86
N SER A 678 -14.82 -23.04 5.04
CA SER A 678 -13.65 -22.24 5.43
C SER A 678 -13.88 -20.73 5.52
N LYS A 679 -15.14 -20.30 5.56
CA LYS A 679 -15.51 -18.88 5.71
C LYS A 679 -15.34 -18.38 7.13
N LEU A 680 -15.60 -19.22 8.13
CA LEU A 680 -15.38 -18.90 9.54
C LEU A 680 -14.10 -19.58 10.02
N ASN A 681 -13.08 -18.80 10.34
CA ASN A 681 -11.85 -19.31 10.95
C ASN A 681 -11.91 -19.11 12.46
N VAL A 682 -11.67 -20.20 13.21
CA VAL A 682 -11.63 -20.20 14.67
C VAL A 682 -10.29 -20.77 15.10
N ASN A 683 -9.48 -19.96 15.78
CA ASN A 683 -8.26 -20.42 16.45
C ASN A 683 -8.49 -20.34 17.94
N SER A 684 -8.07 -21.37 18.66
CA SER A 684 -8.10 -21.37 20.11
C SER A 684 -6.83 -21.98 20.69
N SER A 685 -6.36 -21.44 21.80
CA SER A 685 -5.24 -21.98 22.55
C SER A 685 -5.58 -22.00 24.04
N LEU A 686 -5.23 -23.09 24.69
CA LEU A 686 -5.50 -23.37 26.09
C LEU A 686 -4.18 -23.76 26.77
N THR A 687 -3.90 -23.20 27.93
CA THR A 687 -2.76 -23.56 28.78
C THR A 687 -3.28 -24.04 30.12
N ILE A 688 -2.91 -25.27 30.49
CA ILE A 688 -3.36 -25.95 31.69
C ILE A 688 -2.17 -26.19 32.62
N GLU A 689 -2.28 -25.72 33.86
CA GLU A 689 -1.33 -25.99 34.93
C GLU A 689 -1.67 -27.31 35.62
N PRO A 690 -0.81 -28.33 35.56
CA PRO A 690 -1.08 -29.60 36.21
C PRO A 690 -0.97 -29.56 37.74
N TYR A 691 -0.22 -28.61 38.29
CA TYR A 691 0.04 -28.50 39.71
C TYR A 691 -0.97 -27.61 40.45
N GLN A 692 -1.14 -27.84 41.75
CA GLN A 692 -1.94 -26.95 42.59
C GLN A 692 -1.24 -25.60 42.76
N ILE A 693 -2.00 -24.52 42.74
CA ILE A 693 -1.53 -23.18 43.12
C ILE A 693 -2.23 -22.81 44.42
N VAL A 694 -1.44 -22.56 45.46
CA VAL A 694 -1.92 -22.09 46.77
C VAL A 694 -1.59 -20.62 46.95
N PHE A 695 -2.42 -19.89 47.69
CA PHE A 695 -2.22 -18.48 47.96
C PHE A 695 -2.07 -18.30 49.46
N ALA A 696 -1.01 -17.62 49.89
CA ALA A 696 -0.87 -17.23 51.29
C ALA A 696 -1.92 -16.16 51.64
N ASP A 697 -2.27 -16.06 52.93
CA ASP A 697 -3.20 -15.06 53.43
C ASP A 697 -2.71 -13.65 53.06
N GLY A 698 -3.59 -12.87 52.44
CA GLY A 698 -3.26 -11.53 51.92
C GLY A 698 -2.42 -11.48 50.62
N SER A 699 -1.95 -12.60 50.05
CA SER A 699 -1.12 -12.60 48.83
C SER A 699 -1.90 -12.90 47.54
N ASP A 700 -2.00 -11.94 46.63
CA ASP A 700 -2.59 -12.16 45.29
C ASP A 700 -1.66 -12.91 44.32
N THR A 701 -0.42 -13.19 44.73
CA THR A 701 0.49 -14.08 44.00
C THR A 701 0.50 -15.46 44.65
N GLY A 702 0.19 -16.46 43.85
CA GLY A 702 0.14 -17.87 44.24
C GLY A 702 1.49 -18.56 44.09
N ILE A 703 1.68 -19.59 44.90
CA ILE A 703 2.84 -20.47 44.88
C ILE A 703 2.40 -21.80 44.29
N ARG A 704 3.07 -22.23 43.22
CA ARG A 704 2.87 -23.56 42.65
C ARG A 704 3.38 -24.61 43.65
N THR A 705 2.57 -25.61 43.99
CA THR A 705 3.01 -26.74 44.83
C THR A 705 3.42 -27.92 43.96
N GLU A 706 3.99 -28.96 44.57
CA GLU A 706 4.38 -30.19 43.86
C GLU A 706 3.20 -31.17 43.68
N ASN A 707 2.00 -30.79 44.13
CA ASN A 707 0.79 -31.62 44.04
C ASN A 707 0.25 -31.66 42.60
N PHE A 708 0.70 -32.64 41.84
CA PHE A 708 0.20 -32.93 40.50
C PHE A 708 -1.26 -33.44 40.55
N GLY A 709 -2.06 -33.07 39.55
CA GLY A 709 -3.43 -33.58 39.37
C GLY A 709 -4.54 -32.56 39.62
N HIS A 710 -4.21 -31.30 39.92
CA HIS A 710 -5.19 -30.25 40.17
C HIS A 710 -5.70 -29.55 38.90
N PHE A 711 -4.96 -29.66 37.78
CA PHE A 711 -5.33 -29.17 36.44
C PHE A 711 -6.14 -27.87 36.42
N SER A 712 -5.45 -26.71 36.48
CA SER A 712 -6.10 -25.40 36.48
C SER A 712 -5.86 -24.64 35.17
N LEU A 713 -6.84 -23.83 34.77
CA LEU A 713 -6.75 -22.97 33.59
C LEU A 713 -5.79 -21.79 33.84
N GLN A 714 -4.70 -21.72 33.07
CA GLN A 714 -3.72 -20.62 33.13
C GLN A 714 -3.93 -19.58 32.04
N GLY A 715 -4.35 -20.05 30.87
CA GLY A 715 -4.56 -19.21 29.71
C GLY A 715 -5.60 -19.81 28.79
N PHE A 716 -6.50 -18.98 28.28
CA PHE A 716 -7.40 -19.36 27.20
C PHE A 716 -7.49 -18.20 26.22
N ASN A 717 -7.37 -18.50 24.95
CA ASN A 717 -7.37 -17.49 23.91
C ASN A 717 -8.16 -18.04 22.73
N LEU A 718 -9.03 -17.20 22.17
CA LEU A 718 -9.99 -17.52 21.13
C LEU A 718 -10.01 -16.37 20.12
N GLN A 719 -9.69 -16.66 18.86
CA GLN A 719 -9.85 -15.74 17.74
C GLN A 719 -10.88 -16.30 16.78
N LEU A 720 -11.80 -15.43 16.38
CA LEU A 720 -12.80 -15.69 15.37
C LEU A 720 -12.65 -14.63 14.28
N SER A 721 -12.58 -15.08 13.03
CA SER A 721 -12.61 -14.20 11.85
C SER A 721 -13.65 -14.72 10.87
N TYR A 722 -14.61 -13.86 10.52
CA TYR A 722 -15.69 -14.18 9.60
C TYR A 722 -15.89 -13.08 8.55
N PRO A 723 -15.26 -13.22 7.37
CA PRO A 723 -15.59 -12.40 6.21
C PRO A 723 -16.97 -12.78 5.65
N MET A 724 -17.90 -11.84 5.72
CA MET A 724 -19.21 -11.92 5.11
C MET A 724 -19.27 -11.00 3.89
N SER A 725 -19.86 -11.48 2.80
CA SER A 725 -20.12 -10.63 1.64
C SER A 725 -21.30 -11.13 0.84
N ASP A 726 -21.88 -10.25 0.03
CA ASP A 726 -22.91 -10.62 -0.94
C ASP A 726 -22.44 -11.73 -1.91
N ALA A 727 -21.18 -11.71 -2.36
CA ALA A 727 -20.64 -12.79 -3.21
C ALA A 727 -20.64 -14.17 -2.54
N ILE A 728 -20.75 -14.21 -1.21
CA ILE A 728 -20.62 -15.41 -0.38
C ILE A 728 -22.00 -15.90 0.13
N PHE A 729 -22.95 -14.98 0.35
CA PHE A 729 -24.28 -15.25 0.92
C PHE A 729 -25.46 -14.87 0.01
N GLY A 730 -25.25 -14.00 -0.97
CA GLY A 730 -26.24 -13.55 -1.92
C GLY A 730 -26.57 -14.63 -2.96
N LYS A 731 -27.84 -14.71 -3.33
CA LYS A 731 -28.24 -15.47 -4.53
C LYS A 731 -27.81 -14.65 -5.75
N LYS A 732 -27.14 -15.30 -6.71
CA LYS A 732 -26.86 -14.68 -8.01
C LYS A 732 -28.17 -14.49 -8.77
N GLU A 733 -28.84 -13.36 -8.55
CA GLU A 733 -29.99 -12.94 -9.33
C GLU A 733 -29.52 -12.02 -10.47
N GLU A 734 -29.80 -12.43 -11.70
CA GLU A 734 -29.56 -11.59 -12.88
C GLU A 734 -30.81 -10.76 -13.16
N LEU A 735 -30.78 -9.49 -12.78
CA LEU A 735 -31.87 -8.54 -13.00
C LEU A 735 -32.30 -8.46 -14.48
N SER A 736 -31.35 -8.65 -15.41
CA SER A 736 -31.60 -8.67 -16.86
C SER A 736 -32.53 -9.80 -17.31
N LYS A 737 -32.60 -10.91 -16.56
CA LYS A 737 -33.52 -12.02 -16.85
C LYS A 737 -34.91 -11.80 -16.27
N LYS A 738 -35.01 -11.00 -15.20
CA LYS A 738 -36.25 -10.76 -14.45
C LYS A 738 -37.02 -9.56 -14.98
N TYR A 739 -36.32 -8.52 -15.40
CA TYR A 739 -36.89 -7.24 -15.81
C TYR A 739 -36.51 -6.95 -17.26
N LYS A 740 -37.52 -6.67 -18.09
CA LYS A 740 -37.34 -6.39 -19.52
C LYS A 740 -36.92 -4.94 -19.79
N LYS A 741 -37.31 -4.01 -18.90
CA LYS A 741 -37.03 -2.59 -19.06
C LYS A 741 -35.73 -2.24 -18.36
N LYS A 742 -34.75 -1.74 -19.10
CA LYS A 742 -33.51 -1.17 -18.57
C LYS A 742 -33.60 0.35 -18.59
N GLY A 743 -33.07 1.02 -17.58
CA GLY A 743 -32.99 2.47 -17.58
C GLY A 743 -32.05 3.01 -18.67
N GLU A 744 -32.27 4.25 -19.05
CA GLU A 744 -31.42 4.99 -19.98
C GLU A 744 -30.75 6.17 -19.28
N ILE A 745 -29.65 6.65 -19.85
CA ILE A 745 -28.90 7.85 -19.40
C ILE A 745 -28.67 7.80 -17.89
N ARG A 746 -29.48 8.54 -17.09
CA ARG A 746 -29.30 8.68 -15.66
C ARG A 746 -29.48 7.38 -14.89
N ASN A 747 -30.28 6.47 -15.46
CA ASN A 747 -30.74 5.24 -14.82
C ASN A 747 -30.15 3.97 -15.45
N GLU A 748 -29.09 4.07 -16.26
CA GLU A 748 -28.53 2.93 -17.02
C GLU A 748 -28.05 1.74 -16.16
N ASN A 749 -27.82 1.98 -14.88
CA ASN A 749 -27.43 0.97 -13.89
C ASN A 749 -28.63 0.30 -13.19
N TYR A 750 -29.86 0.64 -13.56
CA TYR A 750 -31.08 0.10 -12.97
C TYR A 750 -31.91 -0.67 -14.01
N TYR A 751 -32.65 -1.66 -13.51
CA TYR A 751 -33.74 -2.31 -14.24
C TYR A 751 -35.07 -1.86 -13.65
N PHE A 752 -36.13 -1.87 -14.45
CA PHE A 752 -37.45 -1.41 -14.05
C PHE A 752 -38.45 -2.55 -14.20
N ASP A 753 -39.34 -2.67 -13.21
CA ASP A 753 -40.52 -3.53 -13.33
C ASP A 753 -41.64 -2.85 -14.15
N ASP A 754 -42.74 -3.57 -14.30
CA ASP A 754 -43.90 -3.10 -15.08
C ASP A 754 -44.57 -1.87 -14.44
N ASP A 755 -44.39 -1.66 -13.13
CA ASP A 755 -44.86 -0.50 -12.37
C ASP A 755 -43.85 0.68 -12.37
N ASN A 756 -42.72 0.54 -13.06
CA ASN A 756 -41.61 1.51 -13.13
C ASN A 756 -40.84 1.75 -11.82
N TYR A 757 -40.79 0.79 -10.91
CA TYR A 757 -39.85 0.83 -9.79
C TYR A 757 -38.45 0.40 -10.23
N ALA A 758 -37.44 1.17 -9.80
CA ALA A 758 -36.04 0.88 -10.09
C ALA A 758 -35.50 -0.22 -9.17
N HIS A 759 -34.97 -1.28 -9.75
CA HIS A 759 -34.36 -2.41 -9.06
C HIS A 759 -32.84 -2.37 -9.18
N TYR A 760 -32.19 -2.54 -8.03
CA TYR A 760 -30.74 -2.69 -7.87
C TYR A 760 -30.48 -3.68 -6.73
N ILE A 761 -29.47 -4.53 -6.89
CA ILE A 761 -29.05 -5.47 -5.84
C ILE A 761 -27.86 -4.84 -5.10
N PRO A 762 -28.03 -4.44 -3.81
CA PRO A 762 -26.96 -3.88 -3.02
C PRO A 762 -25.82 -4.89 -2.81
N THR A 763 -24.59 -4.48 -3.11
CA THR A 763 -23.42 -5.29 -2.76
C THR A 763 -22.85 -4.83 -1.42
N TRP A 764 -22.53 -5.79 -0.56
CA TRP A 764 -22.02 -5.51 0.78
C TRP A 764 -20.91 -6.48 1.18
N THR A 765 -20.05 -6.00 2.09
CA THR A 765 -19.00 -6.74 2.76
C THR A 765 -19.01 -6.37 4.23
N LEU A 766 -18.81 -7.35 5.11
CA LEU A 766 -18.68 -7.18 6.55
C LEU A 766 -17.69 -8.21 7.09
N ASN A 767 -16.60 -7.74 7.64
CA ASN A 767 -15.63 -8.55 8.36
C ASN A 767 -15.92 -8.44 9.86
N VAL A 768 -16.21 -9.58 10.49
CA VAL A 768 -16.37 -9.69 11.94
C VAL A 768 -15.14 -10.39 12.51
N ASN A 769 -14.41 -9.68 13.37
CA ASN A 769 -13.26 -10.22 14.09
C ASN A 769 -13.58 -10.20 15.59
N ALA A 770 -13.62 -11.36 16.24
CA ALA A 770 -13.78 -11.44 17.69
C ALA A 770 -12.54 -12.04 18.34
N ASN A 771 -12.11 -11.45 19.45
CA ASN A 771 -11.00 -11.94 20.25
C ASN A 771 -11.47 -12.07 21.70
N TYR A 772 -11.22 -13.21 22.32
CA TYR A 772 -11.31 -13.40 23.75
C TYR A 772 -9.97 -13.95 24.25
N ALA A 773 -9.40 -13.31 25.25
CA ALA A 773 -8.18 -13.75 25.91
C ALA A 773 -8.35 -13.70 27.41
N TYR A 774 -7.99 -14.77 28.08
CA TYR A 774 -7.93 -14.91 29.53
C TYR A 774 -6.53 -15.36 29.91
N THR A 775 -5.93 -14.71 30.90
CA THR A 775 -4.61 -15.07 31.42
C THR A 775 -4.59 -14.90 32.93
N LYS A 776 -4.23 -15.97 33.65
CA LYS A 776 -4.19 -16.01 35.11
C LYS A 776 -2.76 -16.10 35.63
N GLY A 777 -1.94 -17.00 35.07
CA GLY A 777 -0.61 -17.26 35.63
C GLY A 777 -0.70 -17.67 37.11
N LEU A 778 0.28 -17.22 37.89
CA LEU A 778 0.26 -17.35 39.35
C LEU A 778 -0.63 -16.32 40.05
N SER A 779 -1.31 -15.42 39.32
CA SER A 779 -2.20 -14.45 39.94
C SER A 779 -3.48 -15.12 40.47
N ARG A 780 -4.00 -14.61 41.59
CA ARG A 780 -5.27 -15.03 42.17
C ARG A 780 -6.44 -14.74 41.23
N LEU A 781 -6.41 -13.57 40.61
CA LEU A 781 -7.39 -13.11 39.63
C LEU A 781 -6.76 -13.05 38.23
N GLY A 782 -7.48 -13.57 37.24
CA GLY A 782 -7.03 -13.51 35.85
C GLY A 782 -7.46 -12.22 35.16
N THR A 783 -6.64 -11.77 34.21
CA THR A 783 -6.99 -10.68 33.29
C THR A 783 -7.78 -11.24 32.12
N LYS A 784 -8.83 -10.53 31.70
CA LYS A 784 -9.65 -10.89 30.54
C LYS A 784 -9.73 -9.73 29.56
N VAL A 785 -9.63 -10.03 28.27
CA VAL A 785 -9.83 -9.10 27.16
C VAL A 785 -10.85 -9.74 26.23
N ALA A 786 -11.86 -8.97 25.82
CA ALA A 786 -12.91 -9.46 24.94
C ALA A 786 -13.30 -8.32 23.99
N THR A 787 -12.97 -8.44 22.70
CA THR A 787 -13.18 -7.38 21.71
C THR A 787 -13.84 -7.91 20.46
N VAL A 788 -14.74 -7.12 19.87
CA VAL A 788 -15.34 -7.38 18.56
C VAL A 788 -15.04 -6.21 17.63
N GLY A 789 -14.27 -6.46 16.58
CA GLY A 789 -14.05 -5.55 15.48
C GLY A 789 -15.01 -5.82 14.34
N LEU A 790 -15.63 -4.75 13.84
CA LEU A 790 -16.52 -4.75 12.69
C LEU A 790 -15.91 -3.82 11.64
N ASP A 791 -15.76 -4.30 10.41
CA ASP A 791 -15.30 -3.52 9.27
C ASP A 791 -16.15 -3.87 8.05
N GLY A 792 -16.81 -2.89 7.44
CA GLY A 792 -17.77 -3.18 6.39
C GLY A 792 -17.95 -2.06 5.38
N SER A 793 -18.51 -2.43 4.23
CA SER A 793 -18.86 -1.53 3.15
C SER A 793 -20.15 -2.02 2.50
N ILE A 794 -21.08 -1.12 2.23
CA ILE A 794 -22.35 -1.38 1.54
C ILE A 794 -22.58 -0.35 0.44
N LYS A 795 -22.89 -0.84 -0.75
CA LYS A 795 -23.37 -0.02 -1.86
C LYS A 795 -24.89 -0.01 -1.85
N LEU A 796 -25.51 1.03 -1.29
CA LEU A 796 -26.98 1.17 -1.25
C LEU A 796 -27.58 1.35 -2.65
N THR A 797 -26.83 2.01 -3.54
CA THR A 797 -27.17 2.20 -4.97
C THR A 797 -25.88 2.10 -5.79
N PRO A 798 -25.91 2.02 -7.13
CA PRO A 798 -24.70 2.05 -7.96
C PRO A 798 -23.78 3.25 -7.69
N TYR A 799 -24.34 4.32 -7.14
CA TYR A 799 -23.68 5.60 -6.93
C TYR A 799 -23.44 5.93 -5.44
N TRP A 800 -24.00 5.18 -4.49
CA TRP A 800 -23.75 5.37 -3.06
C TRP A 800 -22.89 4.24 -2.54
N ASN A 801 -21.84 4.57 -1.80
CA ASN A 801 -21.10 3.61 -1.00
C ASN A 801 -20.87 4.16 0.40
N ILE A 802 -21.27 3.37 1.40
CA ILE A 802 -21.08 3.64 2.82
C ILE A 802 -20.10 2.59 3.34
N ASN A 803 -19.00 3.03 3.92
CA ASN A 803 -18.05 2.18 4.61
C ASN A 803 -17.96 2.59 6.08
N GLY A 804 -17.58 1.65 6.92
CA GLY A 804 -17.41 1.92 8.33
C GLY A 804 -16.60 0.86 9.04
N SER A 805 -15.91 1.27 10.10
CA SER A 805 -15.23 0.37 11.00
C SER A 805 -15.47 0.78 12.45
N THR A 806 -15.58 -0.19 13.34
CA THR A 806 -15.70 0.03 14.78
C THR A 806 -15.14 -1.15 15.57
N ASN A 807 -14.68 -0.89 16.79
CA ASN A 807 -14.27 -1.90 17.74
C ASN A 807 -15.10 -1.75 19.02
N TYR A 808 -15.69 -2.84 19.49
CA TYR A 808 -16.45 -2.91 20.73
C TYR A 808 -15.66 -3.71 21.78
N ASP A 809 -15.39 -3.08 22.92
CA ASP A 809 -14.81 -3.74 24.09
C ASP A 809 -15.96 -4.33 24.92
N ILE A 810 -16.07 -5.66 24.91
CA ILE A 810 -17.12 -6.39 25.62
C ILE A 810 -16.91 -6.30 27.14
N VAL A 811 -15.66 -6.22 27.62
CA VAL A 811 -15.35 -6.17 29.05
C VAL A 811 -15.79 -4.82 29.62
N ASN A 812 -15.41 -3.74 28.95
CA ASN A 812 -15.73 -2.37 29.38
C ASN A 812 -17.11 -1.89 28.87
N LYS A 813 -17.78 -2.66 28.02
CA LYS A 813 -19.09 -2.33 27.39
C LYS A 813 -19.08 -1.00 26.66
N THR A 814 -17.97 -0.68 25.99
CA THR A 814 -17.78 0.60 25.30
C THR A 814 -17.39 0.39 23.84
N LEU A 815 -17.87 1.29 22.99
CA LEU A 815 -17.34 1.44 21.63
C LEU A 815 -16.04 2.24 21.73
N ALA A 816 -14.98 1.70 21.14
CA ALA A 816 -13.69 2.36 21.09
C ALA A 816 -13.67 3.39 19.94
N TYR A 817 -13.07 3.04 18.81
CA TYR A 817 -12.88 3.96 17.70
C TYR A 817 -13.80 3.62 16.52
N THR A 818 -14.75 4.50 16.22
CA THR A 818 -15.68 4.36 15.09
C THR A 818 -15.37 5.35 13.98
N ARG A 819 -15.33 4.86 12.75
CA ARG A 819 -15.16 5.67 11.55
C ARG A 819 -16.23 5.31 10.55
N LEU A 820 -16.80 6.32 9.92
CA LEU A 820 -17.80 6.19 8.88
C LEU A 820 -17.34 7.00 7.66
N GLY A 821 -17.48 6.42 6.47
CA GLY A 821 -17.19 7.08 5.21
C GLY A 821 -18.37 6.93 4.28
N PHE A 822 -18.86 8.05 3.78
CA PHE A 822 -19.95 8.13 2.83
C PHE A 822 -19.39 8.66 1.54
N SER A 823 -19.70 8.00 0.43
CA SER A 823 -19.29 8.46 -0.90
C SER A 823 -20.47 8.38 -1.85
N ARG A 824 -20.70 9.47 -2.56
CA ARG A 824 -21.70 9.61 -3.59
C ARG A 824 -21.05 10.00 -4.91
N ASP A 825 -21.24 9.14 -5.89
CA ASP A 825 -20.88 9.37 -7.27
C ASP A 825 -22.00 10.19 -7.96
N GLN A 826 -21.66 11.37 -8.47
CA GLN A 826 -22.56 12.22 -9.26
C GLN A 826 -22.11 12.29 -10.72
N ARG A 827 -21.51 11.22 -11.24
CA ARG A 827 -20.87 11.08 -12.56
C ARG A 827 -19.67 11.98 -12.76
N SER A 828 -19.91 13.27 -12.98
CA SER A 828 -18.89 14.30 -13.18
C SER A 828 -18.24 14.75 -11.88
N PHE A 829 -18.98 14.64 -10.77
CA PHE A 829 -18.50 14.97 -9.42
C PHE A 829 -18.41 13.75 -8.53
N THR A 830 -17.55 13.85 -7.52
CA THR A 830 -17.57 12.96 -6.37
C THR A 830 -17.83 13.78 -5.11
N ILE A 831 -18.73 13.28 -4.27
CA ILE A 831 -19.01 13.81 -2.95
C ILE A 831 -18.55 12.76 -1.94
N THR A 832 -17.76 13.16 -0.96
CA THR A 832 -17.35 12.29 0.14
C THR A 832 -17.56 12.99 1.47
N PHE A 833 -18.08 12.26 2.45
CA PHE A 833 -18.20 12.72 3.82
C PHE A 833 -17.58 11.65 4.74
N ASN A 834 -16.48 11.94 5.43
CA ASN A 834 -15.91 11.05 6.43
C ASN A 834 -16.19 11.61 7.82
N TRP A 835 -16.43 10.71 8.78
CA TRP A 835 -16.88 11.09 10.11
C TRP A 835 -16.35 10.14 11.18
N VAL A 836 -15.80 10.74 12.24
CA VAL A 836 -15.53 10.11 13.53
C VAL A 836 -16.50 10.74 14.53
N PRO A 837 -17.58 10.03 14.89
CA PRO A 837 -18.71 10.60 15.64
C PRO A 837 -18.44 10.85 17.13
N PHE A 838 -17.60 10.03 17.76
CA PHE A 838 -17.36 10.06 19.20
C PHE A 838 -15.92 9.62 19.52
N GLY A 839 -15.57 9.65 20.81
CA GLY A 839 -14.21 9.40 21.30
C GLY A 839 -13.35 10.66 21.33
N GLN A 840 -12.03 10.50 21.48
CA GLN A 840 -11.10 11.63 21.61
C GLN A 840 -10.94 12.43 20.30
N TYR A 841 -11.11 11.79 19.15
CA TYR A 841 -10.82 12.39 17.84
C TYR A 841 -12.08 12.70 17.02
N LYS A 842 -13.09 13.33 17.63
CA LYS A 842 -14.34 13.71 16.95
C LYS A 842 -14.06 14.71 15.82
N VAL A 843 -14.24 14.28 14.57
CA VAL A 843 -14.03 15.11 13.37
C VAL A 843 -14.90 14.64 12.22
N TYR A 844 -15.18 15.53 11.28
CA TYR A 844 -15.75 15.22 9.97
C TYR A 844 -14.96 15.92 8.87
N ASP A 845 -15.00 15.36 7.68
CA ASP A 845 -14.68 16.07 6.46
C ASP A 845 -15.81 15.94 5.46
N PHE A 846 -16.02 17.00 4.70
CA PHE A 846 -16.92 17.02 3.55
C PHE A 846 -16.11 17.51 2.36
N PHE A 847 -16.18 16.77 1.26
CA PHE A 847 -15.46 17.09 0.04
C PHE A 847 -16.37 16.90 -1.15
N ILE A 848 -16.36 17.87 -2.05
CA ILE A 848 -16.95 17.77 -3.38
C ILE A 848 -15.93 18.26 -4.41
N GLY A 849 -15.75 17.51 -5.49
CA GLY A 849 -14.82 17.89 -6.55
C GLY A 849 -15.10 17.20 -7.88
N ILE A 850 -14.59 17.80 -8.96
CA ILE A 850 -14.66 17.22 -10.30
C ILE A 850 -13.77 15.98 -10.37
N LYS A 851 -14.25 14.91 -11.02
CA LYS A 851 -13.47 13.65 -11.14
C LYS A 851 -12.33 13.73 -12.13
N ALA A 852 -12.49 14.47 -13.22
CA ALA A 852 -11.52 14.52 -14.30
C ALA A 852 -10.18 15.10 -13.84
N ASN A 853 -9.09 14.44 -14.21
CA ASN A 853 -7.75 14.74 -13.70
C ASN A 853 -7.33 16.19 -13.96
N ILE A 854 -7.72 16.75 -15.12
CA ILE A 854 -7.34 18.11 -15.52
C ILE A 854 -7.99 19.21 -14.67
N LEU A 855 -9.15 18.95 -14.07
CA LEU A 855 -9.90 19.93 -13.26
C LEU A 855 -10.01 19.56 -11.78
N LYS A 856 -9.65 18.33 -11.40
CA LYS A 856 -9.78 17.80 -10.03
C LYS A 856 -9.10 18.68 -8.97
N ASP A 857 -7.96 19.27 -9.31
CA ASP A 857 -7.23 20.14 -8.39
C ASP A 857 -7.69 21.60 -8.42
N ALA A 858 -8.32 22.03 -9.51
CA ALA A 858 -8.76 23.41 -9.72
C ALA A 858 -10.17 23.69 -9.18
N VAL A 859 -11.08 22.70 -9.22
CA VAL A 859 -12.49 22.86 -8.82
C VAL A 859 -12.85 21.82 -7.76
N LYS A 860 -12.72 22.25 -6.51
CA LYS A 860 -13.09 21.46 -5.33
C LYS A 860 -13.54 22.37 -4.19
N TYR A 861 -14.50 21.91 -3.41
CA TYR A 861 -14.84 22.47 -2.11
C TYR A 861 -14.53 21.42 -1.04
N LYS A 862 -13.88 21.87 0.04
CA LYS A 862 -13.56 21.00 1.16
C LYS A 862 -13.80 21.71 2.47
N GLU A 863 -14.70 21.15 3.25
CA GLU A 863 -15.02 21.57 4.61
C GLU A 863 -14.56 20.49 5.58
N ARG A 864 -14.09 20.88 6.76
CA ARG A 864 -13.57 19.95 7.75
C ARG A 864 -13.84 20.52 9.13
N SER A 865 -14.24 19.68 10.07
CA SER A 865 -14.13 20.00 11.50
C SER A 865 -12.83 19.47 12.06
N PHE A 866 -12.47 19.94 13.24
CA PHE A 866 -11.19 19.63 13.86
C PHE A 866 -11.39 19.26 15.31
N THR A 867 -10.48 18.45 15.83
CA THR A 867 -10.48 18.10 17.25
C THR A 867 -10.23 19.36 18.06
N GLN A 868 -11.14 19.66 18.97
CA GLN A 868 -10.97 20.72 19.96
C GLN A 868 -10.26 20.13 21.19
N PRO A 869 -8.96 20.41 21.41
CA PRO A 869 -8.35 20.12 22.71
C PRO A 869 -9.11 20.92 23.78
N ASN A 870 -9.62 20.25 24.81
CA ASN A 870 -10.38 20.81 25.95
C ASN A 870 -11.86 21.17 25.71
N SER A 871 -12.50 20.62 24.68
CA SER A 871 -13.97 20.76 24.55
C SER A 871 -14.68 20.01 25.67
N THR A 872 -15.61 20.66 26.38
CA THR A 872 -16.40 20.09 27.48
C THR A 872 -17.53 19.15 27.00
N PHE A 873 -17.51 18.72 25.73
CA PHE A 873 -18.55 17.88 25.10
C PHE A 873 -18.17 16.42 24.98
#